data_AF-A0A329QCZ0-F1
#
_entry.id   AF-A0A329QCZ0-F1
#
_cell.length_a   1.000
_cell.length_b   1.000
_cell.length_c   1.000
_cell.angle_alpha   90.00
_cell.angle_beta   90.00
_cell.angle_gamma   90.00
#
_symmetry.space_group_name_H-M   'P 1'
#
loop_
_entity.id
_entity.type
_entity.pdbx_description
1 polymer ?
#
loop_
_entity_poly.entity_id
_entity_poly.type
_entity_poly.pdbx_seq_one_letter_code
_entity_poly.pdbx_strand_id
1 'polypeptide(L)'
;MNMVTDTDTQPPVLHAADSHDMIRVHGARENNLKNISVDIPKRRLTVFTGVSGSGKSSLVFDTIAAESQRMINETYSAFLQGFMPSLARPEVDVLDGLTTAIIVDQERMGANARSTVGTVTDANARLRLLFSRLGSPHIGPPTAFSFNVPARKASGVMTSSTGEKTVVREAIYHGGMCPRCEGMGSVSDIDLTQLYDETKSLNEGAILIPGYKAGGWSVRMITESGFVDPDKPISKYTETELHDFLYREPTKVKINNINITYEGLVPRVQKSFLSKDVDALQPHIRAFVERAVKFTACPECDGTRLSESARSSKINGITIADACAMQVNDLAEWVRSIDEPSVAPLLTALGENLDSFVELGLGYLSLDRPSGTLSGGEAQRIKMLRHLGSALTDVTYVFDEPTIGLHPHDVERMNNLLLRLRDKGNTVLVVEHEPETIAIADHIVDLGPGAGTAGGTMCFEGTVEGLRGSGTLTGRHLDDQAALKDTVRTPTGALEIRGATAHNLQSVDVDIPLGVLVVVTGVAGSGKSSLVDESIPADAGVMFIDQTAIKGSRRSNPATYTGLLDPIRKAFAKANGVKPALFSANSEGACPTCNGGGVIITELGFMETVETPCEDCGGQRFQASVLEFTLGGRNIAEVLAMSVAEAEEFFSTGEARTPAAHKILHRLADVGLGYLSLGQPLTALSGGERQRLKLATNMGGNGAVYVLDEPTTGLHLADVEQLLALLDRLVDSGTSVIVIEHHQAVMAHADWIIDMGPGAGHDGGRVVFEGTPADLVATPTTLTSEHLAAYVGA
;
A
#
# COMPACT_ATOMS: atom_id res chain seq x y z
N MET A 1 62.56 -27.76 -9.92
CA MET A 1 62.56 -26.50 -9.13
C MET A 1 61.87 -25.44 -9.96
N ASN A 2 60.57 -25.24 -9.74
CA ASN A 2 59.85 -24.04 -10.15
C ASN A 2 59.06 -23.60 -8.93
N MET A 3 59.41 -22.43 -8.41
CA MET A 3 58.80 -21.82 -7.23
C MET A 3 57.38 -21.42 -7.59
N VAL A 4 56.42 -21.89 -6.81
CA VAL A 4 55.07 -21.31 -6.72
C VAL A 4 55.24 -20.06 -5.86
N THR A 5 54.99 -18.90 -6.46
CA THR A 5 54.87 -17.63 -5.74
C THR A 5 53.52 -17.60 -5.05
N ASP A 6 53.54 -17.71 -3.71
CA ASP A 6 52.41 -17.33 -2.86
C ASP A 6 52.02 -15.89 -3.18
N THR A 7 50.81 -15.70 -3.70
CA THR A 7 50.17 -14.39 -3.71
C THR A 7 49.73 -14.07 -2.29
N ASP A 8 50.50 -13.18 -1.68
CA ASP A 8 50.26 -12.54 -0.39
C ASP A 8 48.88 -11.88 -0.40
N THR A 9 47.84 -12.60 0.05
CA THR A 9 46.52 -12.02 0.32
C THR A 9 46.67 -11.10 1.52
N GLN A 10 46.87 -9.81 1.27
CA GLN A 10 46.73 -8.81 2.31
C GLN A 10 45.34 -8.99 2.96
N PRO A 11 45.26 -9.01 4.31
CA PRO A 11 43.97 -8.99 4.98
C PRO A 11 43.20 -7.75 4.52
N PRO A 12 41.87 -7.84 4.32
CA PRO A 12 41.08 -6.69 3.90
C PRO A 12 41.33 -5.54 4.88
N VAL A 13 41.62 -4.35 4.34
CA VAL A 13 41.79 -3.14 5.15
C VAL A 13 40.50 -2.97 5.96
N LEU A 14 40.60 -3.13 7.29
CA LEU A 14 39.47 -2.92 8.20
C LEU A 14 38.89 -1.54 7.95
N HIS A 15 37.61 -1.49 7.60
CA HIS A 15 36.93 -0.23 7.31
C HIS A 15 36.80 0.57 8.60
N ALA A 16 36.81 1.91 8.51
CA ALA A 16 36.70 2.76 9.70
C ALA A 16 35.40 2.54 10.51
N ALA A 17 34.36 1.98 9.89
CA ALA A 17 33.14 1.56 10.58
C ALA A 17 33.37 0.35 11.52
N ASP A 18 34.27 -0.57 11.17
CA ASP A 18 34.49 -1.85 11.85
C ASP A 18 35.22 -1.69 13.20
N SER A 19 35.62 -0.47 13.57
CA SER A 19 36.13 -0.13 14.90
C SER A 19 35.01 0.12 15.93
N HIS A 20 33.74 0.10 15.53
CA HIS A 20 32.58 0.37 16.37
C HIS A 20 31.95 -0.94 16.89
N ASP A 21 31.19 -0.86 17.98
CA ASP A 21 30.47 -2.01 18.54
C ASP A 21 29.51 -2.65 17.54
N MET A 22 29.21 -3.94 17.72
CA MET A 22 28.25 -4.69 16.90
C MET A 22 26.85 -4.62 17.53
N ILE A 23 25.79 -4.81 16.74
CA ILE A 23 24.48 -5.23 17.24
C ILE A 23 24.52 -6.75 17.36
N ARG A 24 24.38 -7.29 18.56
CA ARG A 24 24.41 -8.73 18.81
C ARG A 24 23.03 -9.27 19.09
N VAL A 25 22.60 -10.23 18.29
CA VAL A 25 21.35 -10.97 18.49
C VAL A 25 21.73 -12.41 18.78
N HIS A 26 21.39 -12.95 19.96
CA HIS A 26 21.64 -14.35 20.27
C HIS A 26 20.37 -15.03 20.78
N GLY A 27 20.09 -16.20 20.19
CA GLY A 27 18.96 -17.03 20.56
C GLY A 27 17.60 -16.42 20.23
N ALA A 28 17.47 -15.72 19.10
CA ALA A 28 16.18 -15.19 18.65
C ALA A 28 15.23 -16.31 18.21
N ARG A 29 14.01 -16.28 18.74
CA ARG A 29 12.95 -17.29 18.56
C ARG A 29 11.58 -16.67 18.21
N GLU A 30 11.55 -15.37 17.92
CA GLU A 30 10.33 -14.68 17.51
C GLU A 30 9.71 -15.34 16.26
N ASN A 31 8.39 -15.54 16.29
CA ASN A 31 7.62 -16.20 15.22
C ASN A 31 8.17 -17.58 14.82
N ASN A 32 8.80 -17.70 13.64
CA ASN A 32 9.32 -18.95 13.09
C ASN A 32 10.85 -19.08 13.24
N LEU A 33 11.53 -18.14 13.90
CA LEU A 33 12.98 -18.18 14.09
C LEU A 33 13.41 -19.36 14.96
N LYS A 34 14.45 -20.08 14.53
CA LYS A 34 14.95 -21.30 15.20
C LYS A 34 16.24 -21.01 15.95
N ASN A 35 16.14 -20.21 17.02
CA ASN A 35 17.26 -19.89 17.91
C ASN A 35 18.44 -19.22 17.17
N ILE A 36 18.12 -18.23 16.34
CA ILE A 36 19.09 -17.53 15.48
C ILE A 36 20.06 -16.70 16.33
N SER A 37 21.34 -16.74 15.95
CA SER A 37 22.36 -15.87 16.52
C SER A 37 23.16 -15.21 15.41
N VAL A 38 23.30 -13.89 15.44
CA VAL A 38 23.98 -13.08 14.41
C VAL A 38 24.62 -11.84 15.03
N ASP A 39 25.81 -11.48 14.54
CA ASP A 39 26.52 -10.25 14.91
C ASP A 39 26.51 -9.28 13.72
N ILE A 40 25.83 -8.15 13.88
CA ILE A 40 25.61 -7.18 12.81
C ILE A 40 26.53 -5.96 13.01
N PRO A 41 27.36 -5.60 12.03
CA PRO A 41 28.25 -4.45 12.14
C PRO A 41 27.50 -3.12 12.12
N LYS A 42 27.80 -2.25 13.09
CA LYS A 42 27.28 -0.88 13.08
C LYS A 42 27.91 -0.05 11.97
N ARG A 43 27.18 0.98 11.55
CA ARG A 43 27.60 1.94 10.52
C ARG A 43 27.94 1.29 9.19
N ARG A 44 27.30 0.16 8.92
CA ARG A 44 27.34 -0.60 7.68
C ARG A 44 25.94 -0.73 7.10
N LEU A 45 25.89 -1.04 5.81
CA LEU A 45 24.70 -1.48 5.13
C LEU A 45 24.63 -3.02 5.22
N THR A 46 23.73 -3.53 6.06
CA THR A 46 23.46 -4.96 6.18
C THR A 46 22.17 -5.30 5.45
N VAL A 47 22.24 -6.22 4.48
CA VAL A 47 21.07 -6.73 3.76
C VAL A 47 20.69 -8.11 4.29
N PHE A 48 19.42 -8.27 4.62
CA PHE A 48 18.79 -9.52 5.03
C PHE A 48 18.02 -10.08 3.85
N THR A 49 18.39 -11.26 3.39
CA THR A 49 17.86 -11.87 2.17
C THR A 49 17.40 -13.31 2.38
N GLY A 50 16.76 -13.90 1.37
CA GLY A 50 16.12 -15.22 1.41
C GLY A 50 14.65 -15.19 1.03
N VAL A 51 14.02 -16.36 0.91
CA VAL A 51 12.63 -16.49 0.40
C VAL A 51 11.58 -15.80 1.26
N SER A 52 10.42 -15.48 0.68
CA SER A 52 9.30 -14.92 1.43
C SER A 52 8.91 -15.85 2.60
N GLY A 53 8.67 -15.29 3.78
CA GLY A 53 8.39 -16.07 4.99
C GLY A 53 9.59 -16.82 5.59
N SER A 54 10.82 -16.59 5.15
CA SER A 54 12.01 -17.25 5.73
C SER A 54 12.37 -16.78 7.14
N GLY A 55 11.77 -15.69 7.64
CA GLY A 55 12.03 -15.13 8.97
C GLY A 55 12.80 -13.80 8.97
N LYS A 56 13.10 -13.21 7.79
CA LYS A 56 13.80 -11.91 7.67
C LYS A 56 13.12 -10.81 8.49
N SER A 57 11.82 -10.60 8.27
CA SER A 57 11.08 -9.56 8.95
C SER A 57 10.94 -9.83 10.45
N SER A 58 10.85 -11.10 10.85
CA SER A 58 10.80 -11.48 12.27
C SER A 58 12.11 -11.19 13.01
N LEU A 59 13.25 -11.35 12.34
CA LEU A 59 14.55 -10.99 12.92
C LEU A 59 14.73 -9.46 12.97
N VAL A 60 14.40 -8.76 11.88
CA VAL A 60 14.73 -7.35 11.72
C VAL A 60 13.71 -6.43 12.38
N PHE A 61 12.42 -6.62 12.11
CA PHE A 61 11.35 -5.77 12.64
C PHE A 61 10.86 -6.27 13.99
N ASP A 62 10.42 -7.53 14.07
CA ASP A 62 9.76 -8.06 15.27
C ASP A 62 10.74 -8.31 16.44
N THR A 63 12.05 -8.40 16.16
CA THR A 63 13.09 -8.56 17.18
C THR A 63 13.92 -7.28 17.36
N ILE A 64 14.75 -6.89 16.38
CA ILE A 64 15.70 -5.78 16.54
C ILE A 64 14.98 -4.42 16.68
N ALA A 65 14.10 -4.09 15.74
CA ALA A 65 13.42 -2.80 15.73
C ALA A 65 12.39 -2.69 16.87
N ALA A 66 11.63 -3.75 17.13
CA ALA A 66 10.66 -3.83 18.21
C ALA A 66 11.31 -3.60 19.58
N GLU A 67 12.44 -4.25 19.87
CA GLU A 67 13.14 -4.05 21.14
C GLU A 67 13.69 -2.62 21.27
N SER A 68 14.27 -2.07 20.20
CA SER A 68 14.74 -0.68 20.20
C SER A 68 13.59 0.31 20.48
N GLN A 69 12.43 0.12 19.83
CA GLN A 69 11.24 0.95 20.05
C GLN A 69 10.69 0.78 21.47
N ARG A 70 10.67 -0.45 22.01
CA ARG A 70 10.26 -0.72 23.40
C ARG A 70 11.17 0.01 24.40
N MET A 71 12.49 -0.06 24.22
CA MET A 71 13.46 0.65 25.07
C MET A 71 13.27 2.16 25.00
N ILE A 72 13.03 2.73 23.81
CA ILE A 72 12.71 4.17 23.66
C ILE A 72 11.42 4.50 24.39
N ASN A 73 10.39 3.66 24.26
CA ASN A 73 9.10 3.90 24.92
C ASN A 73 9.24 3.95 26.45
N GLU A 74 10.14 3.15 27.02
CA GLU A 74 10.48 3.17 28.44
C GLU A 74 11.20 4.45 28.90
N THR A 75 11.70 5.29 27.99
CA THR A 75 12.31 6.59 28.34
C THR A 75 11.28 7.71 28.52
N TYR A 76 10.05 7.55 28.02
CA TYR A 76 9.00 8.56 28.22
C TYR A 76 8.53 8.63 29.67
N SER A 77 7.84 9.71 30.03
CA SER A 77 7.29 9.85 31.38
C SER A 77 6.27 8.76 31.69
N ALA A 78 6.18 8.32 32.96
CA ALA A 78 5.21 7.31 33.39
C ALA A 78 3.75 7.68 33.04
N PHE A 79 3.44 8.98 32.94
CA PHE A 79 2.16 9.47 32.45
C PHE A 79 1.91 9.06 31.00
N LEU A 80 2.88 9.32 30.10
CA LEU A 80 2.79 8.93 28.69
C LEU A 80 2.86 7.41 28.52
N GLN A 81 3.68 6.71 29.30
CA GLN A 81 3.75 5.26 29.27
C GLN A 81 2.41 4.60 29.60
N GLY A 82 1.61 5.18 30.50
CA GLY A 82 0.24 4.70 30.79
C GLY A 82 -0.73 4.80 29.61
N PHE A 83 -0.38 5.57 28.57
CA PHE A 83 -1.10 5.67 27.31
C PHE A 83 -0.39 4.89 26.17
N MET A 84 0.84 4.42 26.36
CA MET A 84 1.58 3.68 25.36
C MET A 84 1.25 2.18 25.43
N PRO A 85 1.49 1.40 24.37
CA PRO A 85 1.25 -0.02 24.39
C PRO A 85 2.33 -0.66 25.25
N SER A 86 1.93 -1.64 26.06
CA SER A 86 2.90 -2.57 26.61
C SER A 86 3.34 -3.50 25.48
N LEU A 87 4.34 -3.09 24.70
CA LEU A 87 4.96 -3.96 23.71
C LEU A 87 5.53 -5.19 24.44
N ALA A 88 5.20 -6.38 23.96
CA ALA A 88 5.80 -7.61 24.46
C ALA A 88 7.32 -7.54 24.21
N ARG A 89 8.09 -8.12 25.13
CA ARG A 89 9.52 -8.32 24.88
C ARG A 89 9.67 -9.40 23.81
N PRO A 90 10.44 -9.17 22.74
CA PRO A 90 10.73 -10.20 21.77
C PRO A 90 11.39 -11.42 22.43
N GLU A 91 11.14 -12.61 21.90
CA GLU A 91 11.73 -13.84 22.41
C GLU A 91 13.19 -13.99 21.96
N VAL A 92 14.12 -13.45 22.75
CA VAL A 92 15.57 -13.49 22.49
C VAL A 92 16.35 -13.65 23.79
N ASP A 93 17.46 -14.39 23.76
CA ASP A 93 18.30 -14.61 24.95
C ASP A 93 19.18 -13.41 25.28
N VAL A 94 19.84 -12.86 24.25
CA VAL A 94 20.68 -11.66 24.36
C VAL A 94 20.43 -10.76 23.15
N LEU A 95 20.13 -9.49 23.43
CA LEU A 95 20.07 -8.44 22.42
C LEU A 95 20.84 -7.23 22.95
N ASP A 96 21.98 -6.94 22.34
CA ASP A 96 22.92 -5.90 22.80
C ASP A 96 23.41 -5.03 21.64
N GLY A 97 23.91 -3.84 21.97
CA GLY A 97 24.44 -2.89 21.01
C GLY A 97 23.35 -2.15 20.22
N LEU A 98 22.08 -2.23 20.61
CA LEU A 98 21.01 -1.50 19.92
C LEU A 98 21.21 0.02 19.97
N THR A 99 21.02 0.66 18.82
CA THR A 99 20.82 2.10 18.69
C THR A 99 19.35 2.40 18.43
N THR A 100 18.95 3.66 18.52
CA THR A 100 17.58 4.08 18.19
C THR A 100 17.24 3.61 16.78
N ALA A 101 16.17 2.81 16.66
CA ALA A 101 15.69 2.31 15.38
C ALA A 101 14.66 3.27 14.79
N ILE A 102 14.79 3.55 13.49
CA ILE A 102 13.78 4.23 12.69
C ILE A 102 13.32 3.24 11.63
N ILE A 103 12.05 2.84 11.73
CA ILE A 103 11.40 1.93 10.78
C ILE A 103 10.90 2.73 9.58
N VAL A 104 11.25 2.26 8.38
CA VAL A 104 10.83 2.83 7.10
C VAL A 104 10.19 1.74 6.25
N ASP A 105 8.94 1.42 6.61
CA ASP A 105 8.08 0.46 5.91
C ASP A 105 7.26 1.10 4.78
N GLN A 106 6.58 0.24 4.02
CA GLN A 106 5.65 0.60 2.95
C GLN A 106 4.23 0.89 3.45
N GLU A 107 3.99 0.91 4.77
CA GLU A 107 2.66 1.16 5.27
C GLU A 107 2.17 2.53 4.81
N ARG A 108 0.90 2.57 4.39
CA ARG A 108 0.29 3.81 3.91
C ARG A 108 0.40 4.85 5.00
N MET A 109 0.79 6.06 4.60
CA MET A 109 0.78 7.19 5.52
C MET A 109 -0.63 7.40 6.04
N GLY A 110 -0.76 7.62 7.36
CA GLY A 110 -2.05 7.81 8.02
C GLY A 110 -2.97 8.74 7.22
N ALA A 111 -4.15 8.23 6.86
CA ALA A 111 -5.11 8.89 5.98
C ALA A 111 -5.88 9.98 6.75
N ASN A 112 -5.21 11.08 7.07
CA ASN A 112 -5.91 12.30 7.48
C ASN A 112 -6.26 13.10 6.22
N ALA A 113 -7.55 13.44 6.04
CA ALA A 113 -8.02 14.25 4.91
C ALA A 113 -7.28 15.61 4.76
N ARG A 114 -6.69 16.10 5.85
CA ARG A 114 -5.89 17.33 5.91
C ARG A 114 -4.37 17.10 5.83
N SER A 115 -3.92 15.90 5.51
CA SER A 115 -2.50 15.58 5.29
C SER A 115 -2.19 15.52 3.79
N THR A 116 -1.16 16.24 3.37
CA THR A 116 -0.64 16.26 2.01
C THR A 116 0.85 15.95 1.99
N VAL A 117 1.39 15.64 0.81
CA VAL A 117 2.83 15.48 0.57
C VAL A 117 3.62 16.64 1.20
N GLY A 118 3.20 17.88 0.97
CA GLY A 118 3.84 19.08 1.50
C GLY A 118 3.77 19.22 3.02
N THR A 119 2.73 18.70 3.68
CA THR A 119 2.67 18.74 5.15
C THR A 119 3.54 17.68 5.80
N VAL A 120 3.64 16.50 5.20
CA VAL A 120 4.46 15.40 5.73
C VAL A 120 5.96 15.72 5.64
N THR A 121 6.36 16.40 4.55
CA THR A 121 7.77 16.68 4.24
C THR A 121 8.27 18.01 4.82
N ASP A 122 7.42 18.76 5.52
CA ASP A 122 7.65 20.12 5.99
C ASP A 122 7.96 21.15 4.87
N ALA A 123 7.86 20.77 3.59
CA ALA A 123 8.00 21.67 2.44
C ALA A 123 6.96 22.81 2.49
N ASN A 124 5.70 22.46 2.81
CA ASN A 124 4.62 23.45 2.94
C ASN A 124 4.84 24.41 4.11
N ALA A 125 5.47 23.97 5.22
CA ALA A 125 5.81 24.87 6.32
C ALA A 125 6.84 25.94 5.89
N ARG A 126 7.85 25.54 5.11
CA ARG A 126 8.85 26.44 4.53
C ARG A 126 8.24 27.40 3.50
N LEU A 127 7.35 26.90 2.63
CA LEU A 127 6.60 27.75 1.69
C LEU A 127 5.74 28.80 2.41
N ARG A 128 5.03 28.42 3.47
CA ARG A 128 4.24 29.38 4.27
C ARG A 128 5.12 30.47 4.90
N LEU A 129 6.33 30.12 5.33
CA LEU A 129 7.30 31.10 5.83
C LEU A 129 7.77 32.04 4.71
N LEU A 130 8.05 31.50 3.53
CA LEU A 130 8.45 32.29 2.35
C LEU A 130 7.36 33.29 1.94
N PHE A 131 6.11 32.82 1.78
CA PHE A 131 4.94 33.65 1.46
C PHE A 131 4.61 34.69 2.53
N SER A 132 4.80 34.36 3.81
CA SER A 132 4.64 35.34 4.89
C SER A 132 5.64 36.49 4.81
N ARG A 133 6.86 36.23 4.30
CA ARG A 133 7.93 37.23 4.18
C ARG A 133 7.85 38.05 2.90
N LEU A 134 7.60 37.39 1.76
CA LEU A 134 7.71 38.02 0.44
C LEU A 134 6.36 38.22 -0.28
N GLY A 135 5.28 37.59 0.21
CA GLY A 135 3.99 37.63 -0.45
C GLY A 135 3.39 39.03 -0.50
N SER A 136 2.92 39.42 -1.68
CA SER A 136 2.23 40.68 -1.93
C SER A 136 0.82 40.42 -2.48
N PRO A 137 -0.26 40.96 -1.86
CA PRO A 137 -0.26 41.71 -0.61
C PRO A 137 0.20 40.87 0.60
N HIS A 138 0.75 41.54 1.62
CA HIS A 138 1.07 40.91 2.89
C HIS A 138 -0.22 40.67 3.69
N ILE A 139 -0.48 39.41 4.05
CA ILE A 139 -1.72 39.00 4.76
C ILE A 139 -1.49 38.53 6.19
N GLY A 140 -0.22 38.46 6.65
CA GLY A 140 0.13 38.12 8.02
C GLY A 140 1.20 37.01 8.17
N PRO A 141 1.26 36.38 9.37
CA PRO A 141 2.25 35.36 9.70
C PRO A 141 2.01 34.04 8.94
N PRO A 142 2.92 33.04 9.03
CA PRO A 142 2.76 31.75 8.32
C PRO A 142 1.47 30.98 8.62
N THR A 143 0.76 31.30 9.71
CA THR A 143 -0.57 30.73 10.00
C THR A 143 -1.65 31.24 9.05
N ALA A 144 -1.50 32.46 8.51
CA ALA A 144 -2.40 33.05 7.52
C ALA A 144 -2.40 32.29 6.18
N PHE A 145 -1.37 31.49 5.94
CA PHE A 145 -1.22 30.64 4.76
C PHE A 145 -1.44 29.15 5.05
N SER A 146 -1.89 28.81 6.27
CA SER A 146 -2.11 27.42 6.67
C SER A 146 -3.55 27.01 6.42
N PHE A 147 -3.75 26.01 5.56
CA PHE A 147 -5.08 25.40 5.38
C PHE A 147 -5.55 24.59 6.60
N ASN A 148 -4.68 24.36 7.59
CA ASN A 148 -5.02 23.67 8.85
C ASN A 148 -5.44 24.61 9.98
N VAL A 149 -5.37 25.93 9.77
CA VAL A 149 -5.65 26.92 10.82
C VAL A 149 -6.86 27.77 10.42
N PRO A 150 -8.01 27.68 11.14
CA PRO A 150 -9.13 28.57 10.94
C PRO A 150 -8.76 30.02 11.28
N ALA A 151 -9.27 30.97 10.50
CA ALA A 151 -9.30 32.36 10.93
C ALA A 151 -10.21 32.48 12.15
N ARG A 152 -9.76 33.16 13.22
CA ARG A 152 -10.54 33.38 14.44
C ARG A 152 -10.67 34.87 14.72
N LYS A 153 -11.85 35.30 15.17
CA LYS A 153 -12.06 36.63 15.75
C LYS A 153 -12.19 36.49 17.25
N ALA A 154 -11.36 37.20 18.01
CA ALA A 154 -11.44 37.21 19.47
C ALA A 154 -11.63 38.64 19.99
N SER A 155 -12.52 38.77 20.98
CA SER A 155 -12.73 39.99 21.74
C SER A 155 -12.59 39.65 23.23
N GLY A 156 -11.77 40.39 23.97
CA GLY A 156 -11.45 40.09 25.37
C GLY A 156 -10.66 41.19 26.07
N VAL A 157 -10.28 40.96 27.33
CA VAL A 157 -9.46 41.89 28.12
C VAL A 157 -8.12 41.21 28.42
N MET A 158 -7.03 41.72 27.84
CA MET A 158 -5.67 41.30 28.18
C MET A 158 -5.23 42.07 29.43
N THR A 159 -4.70 41.37 30.43
CA THR A 159 -4.11 42.01 31.62
C THR A 159 -2.60 41.82 31.57
N SER A 160 -1.85 42.91 31.52
CA SER A 160 -0.38 42.90 31.57
C SER A 160 0.12 42.41 32.93
N SER A 161 1.38 41.98 32.99
CA SER A 161 2.09 41.66 34.24
C SER A 161 2.18 42.86 35.20
N THR A 162 1.99 44.08 34.69
CA THR A 162 1.89 45.33 35.48
C THR A 162 0.46 45.64 35.96
N GLY A 163 -0.53 44.79 35.66
CA GLY A 163 -1.94 44.98 36.03
C GLY A 163 -2.76 45.85 35.07
N GLU A 164 -2.16 46.34 33.99
CA GLU A 164 -2.83 47.16 32.97
C GLU A 164 -3.80 46.30 32.13
N LYS A 165 -5.08 46.70 32.07
CA LYS A 165 -6.13 45.98 31.34
C LYS A 165 -6.36 46.62 29.97
N THR A 166 -6.00 45.93 28.91
CA THR A 166 -6.24 46.36 27.53
C THR A 166 -7.44 45.60 26.97
N VAL A 167 -8.50 46.32 26.57
CA VAL A 167 -9.65 45.71 25.90
C VAL A 167 -9.30 45.49 24.43
N VAL A 168 -9.13 44.24 24.05
CA VAL A 168 -8.95 43.83 22.66
C VAL A 168 -10.33 43.62 22.06
N ARG A 169 -10.72 44.45 21.10
CA ARG A 169 -11.96 44.28 20.33
C ARG A 169 -11.60 43.81 18.93
N GLU A 170 -12.20 42.70 18.51
CA GLU A 170 -12.11 42.17 17.15
C GLU A 170 -10.68 41.86 16.68
N ALA A 171 -9.81 41.32 17.55
CA ALA A 171 -8.52 40.82 17.10
C ALA A 171 -8.74 39.64 16.15
N ILE A 172 -8.29 39.81 14.91
CA ILE A 172 -8.32 38.79 13.87
C ILE A 172 -7.03 37.97 13.98
N TYR A 173 -7.17 36.71 14.35
CA TYR A 173 -6.11 35.72 14.17
C TYR A 173 -6.23 35.18 12.76
N HIS A 174 -5.28 35.58 11.91
CA HIS A 174 -5.25 35.19 10.51
C HIS A 174 -4.96 33.68 10.38
N GLY A 175 -5.91 32.98 9.77
CA GLY A 175 -5.82 31.58 9.40
C GLY A 175 -6.10 31.42 7.92
N GLY A 176 -5.36 30.53 7.26
CA GLY A 176 -5.45 30.29 5.82
C GLY A 176 -6.50 29.27 5.42
N MET A 177 -7.24 28.67 6.35
CA MET A 177 -8.20 27.61 6.06
C MET A 177 -9.43 28.13 5.31
N CYS A 178 -9.78 27.48 4.19
CA CYS A 178 -11.07 27.70 3.54
C CYS A 178 -12.22 27.37 4.52
N PRO A 179 -13.17 28.28 4.75
CA PRO A 179 -14.24 28.08 5.72
C PRO A 179 -15.27 27.04 5.26
N ARG A 180 -15.57 26.93 3.96
CA ARG A 180 -16.59 25.97 3.46
C ARG A 180 -16.17 24.52 3.60
N CYS A 181 -14.96 24.17 3.17
CA CYS A 181 -14.47 22.79 3.24
C CYS A 181 -13.61 22.53 4.48
N GLU A 182 -13.45 23.52 5.36
CA GLU A 182 -12.55 23.49 6.51
C GLU A 182 -11.16 22.93 6.17
N GLY A 183 -10.55 23.41 5.08
CA GLY A 183 -9.21 22.96 4.68
C GLY A 183 -9.10 21.55 4.09
N MET A 184 -10.21 20.85 3.85
CA MET A 184 -10.20 19.55 3.15
C MET A 184 -9.95 19.68 1.64
N GLY A 185 -10.34 20.80 1.02
CA GLY A 185 -10.22 21.04 -0.41
C GLY A 185 -11.34 20.41 -1.22
N SER A 186 -11.90 19.29 -0.77
CA SER A 186 -13.13 18.71 -1.29
C SER A 186 -14.33 19.01 -0.40
N VAL A 187 -15.52 19.06 -0.99
CA VAL A 187 -16.77 18.92 -0.26
C VAL A 187 -17.40 17.59 -0.66
N SER A 188 -18.00 16.90 0.30
CA SER A 188 -18.84 15.74 0.01
C SER A 188 -20.11 16.25 -0.65
N ASP A 189 -20.20 16.16 -1.96
CA ASP A 189 -21.45 16.35 -2.68
C ASP A 189 -22.13 15.00 -2.82
N ILE A 190 -23.45 15.00 -2.76
CA ILE A 190 -24.22 13.77 -2.84
C ILE A 190 -24.88 13.70 -4.20
N ASP A 191 -24.56 12.66 -4.97
CA ASP A 191 -25.25 12.37 -6.20
C ASP A 191 -26.71 12.02 -5.89
N LEU A 192 -27.59 12.99 -6.14
CA LEU A 192 -29.02 12.88 -5.86
C LEU A 192 -29.68 11.72 -6.61
N THR A 193 -29.15 11.35 -7.79
CA THR A 193 -29.65 10.19 -8.57
C THR A 193 -29.39 8.87 -7.86
N GLN A 194 -28.44 8.83 -6.92
CA GLN A 194 -28.14 7.66 -6.11
C GLN A 194 -28.93 7.65 -4.79
N LEU A 195 -29.55 8.77 -4.40
CA LEU A 195 -30.40 8.87 -3.22
C LEU A 195 -31.84 8.45 -3.49
N TYR A 196 -32.38 8.80 -4.65
CA TYR A 196 -33.77 8.52 -5.00
C TYR A 196 -33.97 8.32 -6.51
N ASP A 197 -35.01 7.57 -6.85
CA ASP A 197 -35.55 7.39 -8.19
C ASP A 197 -36.65 8.44 -8.44
N GLU A 198 -36.36 9.41 -9.30
CA GLU A 198 -37.27 10.53 -9.59
C GLU A 198 -38.57 10.13 -10.29
N THR A 199 -38.60 8.93 -10.89
CA THR A 199 -39.76 8.43 -11.63
C THR A 199 -40.84 7.84 -10.72
N LYS A 200 -40.51 7.55 -9.45
CA LYS A 200 -41.40 6.89 -8.47
C LYS A 200 -41.85 7.85 -7.37
N SER A 201 -42.97 7.51 -6.73
CA SER A 201 -43.42 8.16 -5.49
C SER A 201 -42.73 7.58 -4.24
N LEU A 202 -42.82 8.28 -3.10
CA LEU A 202 -42.25 7.79 -1.84
C LEU A 202 -42.89 6.47 -1.39
N ASN A 203 -44.19 6.28 -1.66
CA ASN A 203 -44.92 5.04 -1.35
C ASN A 203 -44.53 3.87 -2.27
N GLU A 204 -44.06 4.14 -3.48
CA GLU A 204 -43.54 3.12 -4.43
C GLU A 204 -42.08 2.73 -4.17
N GLY A 205 -41.45 3.34 -3.16
CA GLY A 205 -40.06 3.08 -2.81
C GLY A 205 -39.06 3.88 -3.63
N ALA A 206 -39.33 5.17 -3.83
CA ALA A 206 -38.41 6.07 -4.53
C ALA A 206 -37.05 6.25 -3.84
N ILE A 207 -36.91 6.05 -2.52
CA ILE A 207 -35.63 6.25 -1.82
C ILE A 207 -34.73 5.01 -1.98
N LEU A 208 -33.55 5.19 -2.54
CA LEU A 208 -32.58 4.12 -2.87
C LEU A 208 -31.55 3.84 -1.76
N ILE A 209 -31.67 4.55 -0.63
CA ILE A 209 -30.75 4.46 0.51
C ILE A 209 -30.97 3.13 1.27
N PRO A 210 -29.92 2.35 1.58
CA PRO A 210 -30.05 1.14 2.36
C PRO A 210 -30.74 1.38 3.71
N GLY A 211 -31.78 0.59 3.99
CA GLY A 211 -32.61 0.73 5.21
C GLY A 211 -33.84 1.65 5.05
N TYR A 212 -34.00 2.36 3.93
CA TYR A 212 -35.15 3.25 3.67
C TYR A 212 -36.21 2.55 2.82
N LYS A 213 -36.84 1.53 3.40
CA LYS A 213 -37.92 0.79 2.72
C LYS A 213 -39.23 1.58 2.76
N ALA A 214 -40.00 1.53 1.67
CA ALA A 214 -41.37 2.06 1.63
C ALA A 214 -42.20 1.49 2.80
N GLY A 215 -42.90 2.37 3.52
CA GLY A 215 -43.66 2.02 4.73
C GLY A 215 -42.82 1.76 5.99
N GLY A 216 -41.49 1.74 5.91
CA GLY A 216 -40.59 1.67 7.06
C GLY A 216 -40.56 2.98 7.86
N TRP A 217 -40.17 2.92 9.13
CA TRP A 217 -40.16 4.07 10.04
C TRP A 217 -39.40 5.28 9.47
N SER A 218 -38.24 5.05 8.86
CA SER A 218 -37.39 6.06 8.21
C SER A 218 -38.09 6.84 7.09
N VAL A 219 -38.94 6.18 6.32
CA VAL A 219 -39.69 6.76 5.19
C VAL A 219 -41.01 7.35 5.68
N ARG A 220 -41.67 6.72 6.67
CA ARG A 220 -42.87 7.26 7.33
C ARG A 220 -42.66 8.63 7.94
N MET A 221 -41.49 8.88 8.53
CA MET A 221 -41.14 10.22 9.02
C MET A 221 -41.15 11.29 7.92
N ILE A 222 -40.94 10.90 6.66
CA ILE A 222 -40.97 11.81 5.51
C ILE A 222 -42.39 11.91 4.95
N THR A 223 -43.06 10.79 4.71
CA THR A 223 -44.41 10.76 4.14
C THR A 223 -45.47 11.35 5.06
N GLU A 224 -45.31 11.23 6.39
CA GLU A 224 -46.23 11.75 7.40
C GLU A 224 -45.80 13.13 7.95
N SER A 225 -44.76 13.74 7.37
CA SER A 225 -44.24 15.05 7.83
C SER A 225 -45.17 16.24 7.52
N GLY A 226 -46.02 16.09 6.50
CA GLY A 226 -46.87 17.16 5.97
C GLY A 226 -46.16 18.15 5.03
N PHE A 227 -44.88 17.94 4.70
CA PHE A 227 -44.11 18.82 3.81
C PHE A 227 -44.06 18.35 2.35
N VAL A 228 -44.33 17.06 2.09
CA VAL A 228 -44.21 16.45 0.77
C VAL A 228 -45.40 15.53 0.51
N ASP A 229 -45.84 15.44 -0.75
CA ASP A 229 -46.89 14.52 -1.17
C ASP A 229 -46.29 13.11 -1.43
N PRO A 230 -46.69 12.08 -0.66
CA PRO A 230 -46.08 10.76 -0.74
C PRO A 230 -46.53 9.91 -1.94
N ASP A 231 -47.64 10.27 -2.60
CA ASP A 231 -48.22 9.54 -3.74
C ASP A 231 -47.78 10.14 -5.08
N LYS A 232 -47.19 11.33 -5.05
CA LYS A 232 -46.70 12.03 -6.22
C LYS A 232 -45.27 11.57 -6.56
N PRO A 233 -44.96 11.26 -7.84
CA PRO A 233 -43.59 11.02 -8.27
C PRO A 233 -42.69 12.22 -8.00
N ILE A 234 -41.45 11.99 -7.57
CA ILE A 234 -40.53 13.06 -7.14
C ILE A 234 -40.24 14.04 -8.28
N SER A 235 -40.15 13.57 -9.53
CA SER A 235 -40.01 14.40 -10.74
C SER A 235 -41.11 15.45 -10.94
N LYS A 236 -42.26 15.29 -10.28
CA LYS A 236 -43.37 16.27 -10.34
C LYS A 236 -43.39 17.22 -9.15
N TYR A 237 -42.50 17.06 -8.17
CA TYR A 237 -42.46 17.92 -6.99
C TYR A 237 -42.24 19.38 -7.39
N THR A 238 -42.91 20.29 -6.68
CA THR A 238 -42.63 21.72 -6.80
C THR A 238 -41.25 22.02 -6.21
N GLU A 239 -40.65 23.16 -6.58
CA GLU A 239 -39.33 23.56 -6.04
C GLU A 239 -39.32 23.58 -4.50
N THR A 240 -40.42 24.00 -3.87
CA THR A 240 -40.58 23.99 -2.40
C THR A 240 -40.67 22.58 -1.84
N GLU A 241 -41.46 21.69 -2.44
CA GLU A 241 -41.57 20.28 -2.02
C GLU A 241 -40.24 19.56 -2.18
N LEU A 242 -39.51 19.81 -3.27
CA LEU A 242 -38.21 19.21 -3.54
C LEU A 242 -37.13 19.73 -2.59
N HIS A 243 -37.11 21.03 -2.31
CA HIS A 243 -36.23 21.62 -1.30
C HIS A 243 -36.53 21.06 0.09
N ASP A 244 -37.81 20.94 0.46
CA ASP A 244 -38.22 20.41 1.75
C ASP A 244 -37.86 18.92 1.90
N PHE A 245 -38.00 18.15 0.83
CA PHE A 245 -37.58 16.75 0.78
C PHE A 245 -36.06 16.60 0.94
N LEU A 246 -35.25 17.43 0.26
CA LEU A 246 -33.81 17.24 0.16
C LEU A 246 -33.01 17.98 1.23
N TYR A 247 -33.30 19.25 1.51
CA TYR A 247 -32.40 20.18 2.20
C TYR A 247 -32.97 20.83 3.44
N ARG A 248 -34.21 20.50 3.86
CA ARG A 248 -34.84 21.17 5.00
C ARG A 248 -34.03 21.04 6.30
N GLU A 249 -33.85 22.16 6.99
CA GLU A 249 -33.20 22.20 8.30
C GLU A 249 -34.02 21.45 9.38
N PRO A 250 -33.37 20.91 10.42
CA PRO A 250 -34.04 20.16 11.50
C PRO A 250 -35.20 20.94 12.14
N THR A 251 -36.43 20.51 11.85
CA THR A 251 -37.67 21.16 12.27
C THR A 251 -38.50 20.19 13.11
N LYS A 252 -39.03 20.65 14.26
CA LYS A 252 -39.91 19.81 15.08
C LYS A 252 -41.29 19.65 14.42
N VAL A 253 -41.70 18.41 14.21
CA VAL A 253 -43.01 18.01 13.69
C VAL A 253 -43.70 17.05 14.65
N LYS A 254 -45.02 16.94 14.54
CA LYS A 254 -45.83 16.05 15.36
C LYS A 254 -46.43 14.97 14.47
N ILE A 255 -45.92 13.74 14.59
CA ILE A 255 -46.36 12.58 13.81
C ILE A 255 -46.96 11.57 14.79
N ASN A 256 -48.22 11.16 14.60
CA ASN A 256 -48.93 10.21 15.47
C ASN A 256 -48.82 10.50 16.98
N ASN A 257 -49.00 11.76 17.38
CA ASN A 257 -48.86 12.25 18.77
C ASN A 257 -47.44 12.17 19.39
N ILE A 258 -46.41 11.91 18.59
CA ILE A 258 -45.00 11.91 19.01
C ILE A 258 -44.31 13.15 18.42
N ASN A 259 -43.55 13.87 19.24
CA ASN A 259 -42.71 14.97 18.78
C ASN A 259 -41.43 14.40 18.17
N ILE A 260 -41.26 14.58 16.85
CA ILE A 260 -40.11 14.10 16.08
C ILE A 260 -39.46 15.30 15.40
N THR A 261 -38.15 15.23 15.16
CA THR A 261 -37.46 16.26 14.37
C THR A 261 -37.37 15.76 12.94
N TYR A 262 -38.03 16.46 12.01
CA TYR A 262 -37.90 16.24 10.58
C TYR A 262 -36.68 16.98 10.06
N GLU A 263 -35.88 16.32 9.23
CA GLU A 263 -34.73 16.89 8.54
C GLU A 263 -34.74 16.35 7.10
N GLY A 264 -34.29 17.16 6.15
CA GLY A 264 -34.17 16.78 4.75
C GLY A 264 -33.25 15.58 4.53
N LEU A 265 -33.41 14.91 3.40
CA LEU A 265 -32.69 13.67 3.09
C LEU A 265 -31.17 13.84 3.07
N VAL A 266 -30.67 14.96 2.51
CA VAL A 266 -29.23 15.24 2.38
C VAL A 266 -28.57 15.48 3.75
N PRO A 267 -29.03 16.42 4.60
CA PRO A 267 -28.48 16.61 5.95
C PRO A 267 -28.49 15.33 6.80
N ARG A 268 -29.52 14.51 6.65
CA ARG A 268 -29.68 13.24 7.38
C ARG A 268 -28.69 12.18 6.95
N VAL A 269 -28.44 12.05 5.65
CA VAL A 269 -27.40 11.17 5.09
C VAL A 269 -26.01 11.63 5.52
N GLN A 270 -25.73 12.93 5.45
CA GLN A 270 -24.46 13.51 5.91
C GLN A 270 -24.20 13.18 7.38
N LYS A 271 -25.19 13.39 8.24
CA LYS A 271 -25.05 13.10 9.68
C LYS A 271 -24.95 11.62 10.01
N SER A 272 -25.69 10.76 9.30
CA SER A 272 -25.78 9.33 9.63
C SER A 272 -24.62 8.51 9.08
N PHE A 273 -24.08 8.89 7.91
CA PHE A 273 -23.10 8.10 7.18
C PHE A 273 -21.75 8.81 6.97
N LEU A 274 -21.72 10.14 6.81
CA LEU A 274 -20.49 10.89 6.51
C LEU A 274 -19.77 11.44 7.75
N SER A 275 -20.36 11.31 8.94
CA SER A 275 -19.70 11.64 10.21
C SER A 275 -18.82 10.51 10.77
N LYS A 276 -18.84 9.34 10.13
CA LYS A 276 -18.10 8.13 10.52
C LYS A 276 -17.05 7.81 9.48
N ASP A 277 -15.98 7.14 9.91
CA ASP A 277 -15.01 6.57 9.00
C ASP A 277 -15.69 5.56 8.05
N VAL A 278 -15.46 5.71 6.74
CA VAL A 278 -16.06 4.89 5.69
C VAL A 278 -15.64 3.42 5.87
N ASP A 279 -14.44 3.19 6.37
CA ASP A 279 -13.90 1.85 6.62
C ASP A 279 -14.48 1.17 7.87
N ALA A 280 -15.19 1.92 8.71
CA ALA A 280 -15.94 1.39 9.85
C ALA A 280 -17.42 1.08 9.51
N LEU A 281 -17.88 1.42 8.30
CA LEU A 281 -19.28 1.19 7.89
C LEU A 281 -19.54 -0.27 7.48
N GLN A 282 -20.78 -0.72 7.68
CA GLN A 282 -21.25 -2.02 7.21
C GLN A 282 -21.12 -2.11 5.68
N PRO A 283 -20.80 -3.28 5.09
CA PRO A 283 -20.42 -3.40 3.69
C PRO A 283 -21.43 -2.80 2.69
N HIS A 284 -22.72 -3.01 2.93
CA HIS A 284 -23.78 -2.49 2.05
C HIS A 284 -24.02 -0.97 2.19
N ILE A 285 -23.67 -0.39 3.34
CA ILE A 285 -23.72 1.05 3.58
C ILE A 285 -22.48 1.71 2.95
N ARG A 286 -21.31 1.07 3.10
CA ARG A 286 -20.07 1.52 2.44
C ARG A 286 -20.23 1.60 0.93
N ALA A 287 -20.69 0.53 0.29
CA ALA A 287 -20.92 0.50 -1.15
C ALA A 287 -21.93 1.58 -1.61
N PHE A 288 -22.91 1.89 -0.77
CA PHE A 288 -23.83 3.01 -1.03
C PHE A 288 -23.12 4.36 -0.91
N VAL A 289 -22.31 4.59 0.12
CA VAL A 289 -21.56 5.84 0.32
C VAL A 289 -20.55 6.06 -0.79
N GLU A 290 -19.77 5.05 -1.17
CA GLU A 290 -18.81 5.10 -2.28
C GLU A 290 -19.47 5.48 -3.61
N ARG A 291 -20.70 5.00 -3.84
CA ARG A 291 -21.47 5.30 -5.05
C ARG A 291 -22.17 6.66 -5.01
N ALA A 292 -22.71 7.04 -3.85
CA ALA A 292 -23.58 8.20 -3.70
C ALA A 292 -22.83 9.49 -3.35
N VAL A 293 -21.64 9.40 -2.76
CA VAL A 293 -20.87 10.57 -2.33
C VAL A 293 -19.78 10.83 -3.34
N LYS A 294 -19.96 11.89 -4.13
CA LYS A 294 -18.94 12.40 -5.02
C LYS A 294 -18.14 13.45 -4.25
N PHE A 295 -16.88 13.16 -3.99
CA PHE A 295 -15.96 14.19 -3.54
C PHE A 295 -15.70 15.12 -4.72
N THR A 296 -16.28 16.31 -4.68
CA THR A 296 -16.04 17.35 -5.68
C THR A 296 -15.08 18.39 -5.10
N ALA A 297 -14.32 19.04 -5.97
CA ALA A 297 -13.51 20.19 -5.55
C ALA A 297 -14.41 21.23 -4.90
N CYS A 298 -14.01 21.74 -3.74
CA CYS A 298 -14.78 22.74 -3.01
C CYS A 298 -14.92 23.99 -3.90
N PRO A 299 -16.12 24.41 -4.28
CA PRO A 299 -16.29 25.50 -5.25
C PRO A 299 -15.92 26.89 -4.68
N GLU A 300 -15.76 27.02 -3.35
CA GLU A 300 -15.27 28.27 -2.76
C GLU A 300 -13.74 28.39 -2.92
N CYS A 301 -13.00 27.31 -2.67
CA CYS A 301 -11.54 27.31 -2.76
C CYS A 301 -10.98 26.67 -4.03
N ASP A 302 -11.83 26.15 -4.90
CA ASP A 302 -11.50 25.36 -6.09
C ASP A 302 -10.47 24.26 -5.79
N GLY A 303 -10.69 23.48 -4.73
CA GLY A 303 -9.76 22.41 -4.34
C GLY A 303 -8.55 22.85 -3.51
N THR A 304 -8.16 24.13 -3.56
CA THR A 304 -6.88 24.62 -2.98
C THR A 304 -6.78 24.55 -1.45
N ARG A 305 -7.88 24.25 -0.74
CA ARG A 305 -7.99 24.18 0.73
C ARG A 305 -7.84 25.53 1.44
N LEU A 306 -7.51 26.59 0.71
CA LEU A 306 -7.08 27.87 1.25
C LEU A 306 -8.18 28.94 1.17
N SER A 307 -8.12 29.88 2.10
CA SER A 307 -9.01 31.05 2.14
C SER A 307 -8.73 32.00 0.97
N GLU A 308 -9.71 32.83 0.64
CA GLU A 308 -9.55 33.87 -0.38
C GLU A 308 -8.36 34.80 -0.09
N SER A 309 -8.16 35.18 1.18
CA SER A 309 -7.01 36.02 1.56
C SER A 309 -5.67 35.34 1.26
N ALA A 310 -5.54 34.05 1.57
CA ALA A 310 -4.32 33.28 1.29
C ALA A 310 -4.03 33.20 -0.22
N ARG A 311 -5.08 33.03 -1.04
CA ARG A 311 -4.98 32.99 -2.51
C ARG A 311 -4.77 34.35 -3.16
N SER A 312 -4.97 35.45 -2.44
CA SER A 312 -4.72 36.79 -2.97
C SER A 312 -3.23 37.17 -2.98
N SER A 313 -2.43 36.58 -2.09
CA SER A 313 -1.01 36.90 -1.88
C SER A 313 -0.10 36.12 -2.83
N LYS A 314 0.82 36.82 -3.49
CA LYS A 314 1.64 36.28 -4.58
C LYS A 314 3.11 36.60 -4.41
N ILE A 315 3.97 35.70 -4.89
CA ILE A 315 5.41 35.92 -5.13
C ILE A 315 5.63 35.71 -6.63
N ASN A 316 6.20 36.68 -7.34
CA ASN A 316 6.41 36.62 -8.79
C ASN A 316 5.17 36.19 -9.60
N GLY A 317 3.97 36.61 -9.17
CA GLY A 317 2.70 36.29 -9.83
C GLY A 317 2.06 34.95 -9.39
N ILE A 318 2.75 34.15 -8.60
CA ILE A 318 2.36 32.79 -8.18
C ILE A 318 1.83 32.82 -6.75
N THR A 319 0.66 32.22 -6.50
CA THR A 319 0.10 32.07 -5.15
C THR A 319 0.68 30.83 -4.45
N ILE A 320 0.51 30.72 -3.13
CA ILE A 320 0.94 29.50 -2.42
C ILE A 320 0.15 28.26 -2.85
N ALA A 321 -1.09 28.44 -3.33
CA ALA A 321 -1.89 27.36 -3.88
C ALA A 321 -1.27 26.86 -5.18
N ASP A 322 -0.94 27.78 -6.10
CA ASP A 322 -0.28 27.45 -7.37
C ASP A 322 1.06 26.76 -7.13
N ALA A 323 1.88 27.29 -6.21
CA ALA A 323 3.17 26.68 -5.85
C ALA A 323 3.01 25.27 -5.27
N CYS A 324 1.96 25.01 -4.48
CA CYS A 324 1.71 23.66 -3.96
C CYS A 324 1.17 22.68 -5.03
N ALA A 325 0.50 23.20 -6.06
CA ALA A 325 -0.07 22.41 -7.16
C ALA A 325 0.95 22.11 -8.28
N MET A 326 2.04 22.88 -8.36
CA MET A 326 3.15 22.60 -9.27
C MET A 326 3.73 21.21 -9.05
N GLN A 327 4.17 20.60 -10.15
CA GLN A 327 5.09 19.47 -10.07
C GLN A 327 6.37 19.92 -9.34
N VAL A 328 6.92 19.08 -8.46
CA VAL A 328 8.04 19.45 -7.61
C VAL A 328 9.29 19.88 -8.41
N ASN A 329 9.52 19.31 -9.59
CA ASN A 329 10.58 19.77 -10.50
C ASN A 329 10.41 21.27 -10.84
N ASP A 330 9.23 21.66 -11.29
CA ASP A 330 8.90 23.05 -11.67
C ASP A 330 8.95 23.97 -10.45
N LEU A 331 8.50 23.47 -9.30
CA LEU A 331 8.56 24.20 -8.04
C LEU A 331 10.02 24.45 -7.63
N ALA A 332 10.91 23.48 -7.81
CA ALA A 332 12.33 23.64 -7.51
C ALA A 332 12.96 24.72 -8.41
N GLU A 333 12.64 24.73 -9.71
CA GLU A 333 13.07 25.78 -10.63
C GLU A 333 12.51 27.16 -10.24
N TRP A 334 11.23 27.21 -9.88
CA TRP A 334 10.61 28.46 -9.43
C TRP A 334 11.27 28.99 -8.14
N VAL A 335 11.54 28.13 -7.16
CA VAL A 335 12.25 28.52 -5.92
C VAL A 335 13.65 29.06 -6.24
N ARG A 336 14.38 28.44 -7.17
CA ARG A 336 15.70 28.92 -7.62
C ARG A 336 15.64 30.27 -8.34
N SER A 337 14.51 30.61 -8.96
CA SER A 337 14.31 31.90 -9.62
C SER A 337 14.13 33.08 -8.65
N ILE A 338 13.85 32.80 -7.36
CA ILE A 338 13.67 33.82 -6.33
C ILE A 338 15.04 34.20 -5.77
N ASP A 339 15.54 35.36 -6.18
CA ASP A 339 16.77 35.94 -5.63
C ASP A 339 16.43 37.00 -4.57
N GLU A 340 16.39 36.59 -3.29
CA GLU A 340 16.08 37.48 -2.17
C GLU A 340 17.01 37.21 -0.96
N PRO A 341 18.03 38.06 -0.74
CA PRO A 341 19.04 37.87 0.30
C PRO A 341 18.48 37.74 1.73
N SER A 342 17.34 38.39 2.02
CA SER A 342 16.73 38.35 3.36
C SER A 342 16.21 36.98 3.78
N VAL A 343 15.99 36.06 2.83
CA VAL A 343 15.51 34.69 3.07
C VAL A 343 16.42 33.61 2.48
N ALA A 344 17.67 33.95 2.12
CA ALA A 344 18.59 33.02 1.45
C ALA A 344 18.77 31.65 2.15
N PRO A 345 18.89 31.55 3.50
CA PRO A 345 18.97 30.25 4.16
C PRO A 345 17.69 29.40 4.02
N LEU A 346 16.52 30.06 3.97
CA LEU A 346 15.24 29.40 3.77
C LEU A 346 15.11 28.87 2.34
N LEU A 347 15.51 29.69 1.35
CA LEU A 347 15.50 29.29 -0.06
C LEU A 347 16.46 28.12 -0.32
N THR A 348 17.65 28.16 0.29
CA THR A 348 18.63 27.05 0.20
C THR A 348 18.04 25.77 0.77
N ALA A 349 17.53 25.82 2.01
CA ALA A 349 16.95 24.64 2.66
C ALA A 349 15.68 24.12 1.97
N LEU A 350 14.87 25.00 1.36
CA LEU A 350 13.72 24.59 0.57
C LEU A 350 14.16 23.97 -0.76
N GLY A 351 15.15 24.55 -1.45
CA GLY A 351 15.73 24.01 -2.68
C GLY A 351 16.31 22.62 -2.47
N GLU A 352 17.17 22.43 -1.46
CA GLU A 352 17.74 21.12 -1.10
C GLU A 352 16.65 20.08 -0.78
N ASN A 353 15.57 20.52 -0.12
CA ASN A 353 14.45 19.65 0.20
C ASN A 353 13.70 19.21 -1.07
N LEU A 354 13.44 20.14 -2.00
CA LEU A 354 12.80 19.84 -3.29
C LEU A 354 13.71 18.98 -4.18
N ASP A 355 15.02 19.23 -4.18
CA ASP A 355 16.00 18.43 -4.93
C ASP A 355 16.04 16.98 -4.42
N SER A 356 15.88 16.79 -3.11
CA SER A 356 15.74 15.46 -2.52
C SER A 356 14.50 14.70 -3.04
N PHE A 357 13.39 15.38 -3.38
CA PHE A 357 12.26 14.70 -4.04
C PHE A 357 12.67 14.22 -5.43
N VAL A 358 13.35 15.06 -6.20
CA VAL A 358 13.75 14.73 -7.57
C VAL A 358 14.74 13.56 -7.59
N GLU A 359 15.73 13.59 -6.69
CA GLU A 359 16.69 12.50 -6.49
C GLU A 359 15.99 11.18 -6.14
N LEU A 360 14.93 11.24 -5.33
CA LEU A 360 14.10 10.10 -4.96
C LEU A 360 13.12 9.63 -6.05
N GLY A 361 13.09 10.27 -7.22
CA GLY A 361 12.12 9.96 -8.28
C GLY A 361 10.70 10.41 -7.94
N LEU A 362 10.53 11.30 -6.96
CA LEU A 362 9.24 11.89 -6.54
C LEU A 362 9.01 13.28 -7.12
N GLY A 363 9.86 13.72 -8.05
CA GLY A 363 9.80 15.03 -8.67
C GLY A 363 8.50 15.31 -9.43
N TYR A 364 7.78 14.26 -9.83
CA TYR A 364 6.49 14.36 -10.52
C TYR A 364 5.30 14.66 -9.60
N LEU A 365 5.48 14.54 -8.28
CA LEU A 365 4.43 14.83 -7.31
C LEU A 365 4.17 16.33 -7.18
N SER A 366 2.98 16.67 -6.70
CA SER A 366 2.66 17.99 -6.19
C SER A 366 2.58 17.98 -4.66
N LEU A 367 2.82 19.12 -4.03
CA LEU A 367 2.81 19.23 -2.56
C LEU A 367 1.39 19.21 -1.97
N ASP A 368 0.37 19.52 -2.77
CA ASP A 368 -1.04 19.47 -2.38
C ASP A 368 -1.69 18.08 -2.55
N ARG A 369 -0.99 17.12 -3.18
CA ARG A 369 -1.44 15.73 -3.30
C ARG A 369 -1.73 15.15 -1.91
N PRO A 370 -2.94 14.62 -1.67
CA PRO A 370 -3.27 13.99 -0.39
C PRO A 370 -2.32 12.84 -0.06
N SER A 371 -1.83 12.75 1.18
CA SER A 371 -0.87 11.68 1.55
C SER A 371 -1.48 10.28 1.48
N GLY A 372 -2.81 10.17 1.62
CA GLY A 372 -3.54 8.90 1.50
C GLY A 372 -3.68 8.36 0.09
N THR A 373 -3.37 9.15 -0.95
CA THR A 373 -3.39 8.70 -2.36
C THR A 373 -2.02 8.27 -2.88
N LEU A 374 -1.00 8.25 -2.01
CA LEU A 374 0.33 7.76 -2.36
C LEU A 374 0.32 6.23 -2.42
N SER A 375 1.03 5.66 -3.39
CA SER A 375 1.36 4.23 -3.42
C SER A 375 2.28 3.88 -2.23
N GLY A 376 2.42 2.58 -1.93
CA GLY A 376 3.33 2.12 -0.86
C GLY A 376 4.77 2.61 -1.08
N GLY A 377 5.29 2.45 -2.29
CA GLY A 377 6.62 2.93 -2.67
C GLY A 377 6.76 4.46 -2.71
N GLU A 378 5.72 5.21 -3.09
CA GLU A 378 5.71 6.68 -2.96
C GLU A 378 5.74 7.10 -1.48
N ALA A 379 4.91 6.48 -0.64
CA ALA A 379 4.84 6.76 0.80
C ALA A 379 6.17 6.47 1.50
N GLN A 380 6.79 5.33 1.18
CA GLN A 380 8.10 4.95 1.73
C GLN A 380 9.18 5.98 1.38
N ARG A 381 9.31 6.35 0.10
CA ARG A 381 10.27 7.37 -0.35
C ARG A 381 9.99 8.75 0.28
N ILE A 382 8.73 9.12 0.48
CA ILE A 382 8.37 10.34 1.22
C ILE A 382 8.82 10.28 2.69
N LYS A 383 8.66 9.14 3.38
CA LYS A 383 9.18 8.96 4.75
C LYS A 383 10.71 9.15 4.77
N MET A 384 11.42 8.60 3.78
CA MET A 384 12.88 8.72 3.66
C MET A 384 13.36 10.16 3.51
N LEU A 385 12.61 10.99 2.78
CA LEU A 385 12.96 12.37 2.52
C LEU A 385 13.18 13.18 3.81
N ARG A 386 12.42 12.89 4.89
CA ARG A 386 12.61 13.54 6.20
C ARG A 386 13.94 13.18 6.86
N HIS A 387 14.45 11.98 6.59
CA HIS A 387 15.66 11.47 7.20
C HIS A 387 16.92 11.95 6.49
N LEU A 388 16.86 12.13 5.17
CA LEU A 388 17.97 12.69 4.38
C LEU A 388 18.34 14.11 4.80
N GLY A 389 17.36 14.94 5.13
CA GLY A 389 17.60 16.30 5.62
C GLY A 389 17.95 16.38 7.10
N SER A 390 17.92 15.27 7.85
CA SER A 390 18.18 15.29 9.29
C SER A 390 19.69 15.23 9.60
N ALA A 391 20.06 15.81 10.74
CA ALA A 391 21.41 15.72 11.30
C ALA A 391 21.63 14.47 12.17
N LEU A 392 20.74 13.46 12.06
CA LEU A 392 20.85 12.23 12.85
C LEU A 392 22.04 11.39 12.38
N THR A 393 22.83 10.96 13.35
CA THR A 393 23.98 10.05 13.21
C THR A 393 23.90 9.00 14.31
N ASP A 394 24.51 7.83 14.11
CA ASP A 394 24.49 6.72 15.09
C ASP A 394 23.08 6.18 15.37
N VAL A 395 22.20 6.25 14.37
CA VAL A 395 20.85 5.70 14.36
C VAL A 395 20.83 4.42 13.50
N THR A 396 19.94 3.48 13.82
CA THR A 396 19.66 2.31 12.98
C THR A 396 18.45 2.61 12.09
N TYR A 397 18.64 2.67 10.78
CA TYR A 397 17.52 2.68 9.84
C TYR A 397 17.16 1.25 9.46
N VAL A 398 15.88 0.93 9.48
CA VAL A 398 15.35 -0.39 9.17
C VAL A 398 14.38 -0.28 8.01
N PHE A 399 14.70 -0.91 6.88
CA PHE A 399 13.96 -0.83 5.62
C PHE A 399 13.33 -2.17 5.26
N ASP A 400 12.07 -2.12 4.82
CA ASP A 400 11.33 -3.26 4.29
C ASP A 400 11.20 -3.12 2.77
N GLU A 401 11.93 -3.96 2.02
CA GLU A 401 11.92 -4.06 0.55
C GLU A 401 11.82 -2.68 -0.14
N PRO A 402 12.76 -1.75 0.09
CA PRO A 402 12.64 -0.36 -0.35
C PRO A 402 12.63 -0.18 -1.87
N THR A 403 13.04 -1.22 -2.59
CA THR A 403 13.16 -1.28 -4.05
C THR A 403 11.98 -1.97 -4.72
N ILE A 404 10.98 -2.42 -3.96
CA ILE A 404 9.81 -3.11 -4.50
C ILE A 404 9.08 -2.25 -5.55
N GLY A 405 8.72 -2.85 -6.68
CA GLY A 405 7.94 -2.18 -7.74
C GLY A 405 8.61 -0.93 -8.32
N LEU A 406 9.91 -0.74 -8.10
CA LEU A 406 10.65 0.37 -8.68
C LEU A 406 11.16 0.00 -10.07
N HIS A 407 11.18 0.99 -10.96
CA HIS A 407 11.90 0.88 -12.22
C HIS A 407 13.42 0.75 -11.91
N PRO A 408 14.23 0.01 -12.70
CA PRO A 408 15.67 -0.15 -12.44
C PRO A 408 16.42 1.18 -12.20
N HIS A 409 16.09 2.21 -12.98
CA HIS A 409 16.58 3.58 -12.76
C HIS A 409 16.32 4.13 -11.33
N ASP A 410 15.14 3.84 -10.78
CA ASP A 410 14.76 4.25 -9.43
C ASP A 410 15.38 3.34 -8.35
N VAL A 411 15.67 2.07 -8.67
CA VAL A 411 16.44 1.16 -7.80
C VAL A 411 17.84 1.69 -7.58
N GLU A 412 18.53 2.12 -8.65
CA GLU A 412 19.86 2.74 -8.54
C GLU A 412 19.84 3.99 -7.64
N ARG A 413 18.82 4.83 -7.78
CA ARG A 413 18.63 6.02 -6.93
C ARG A 413 18.42 5.65 -5.46
N MET A 414 17.61 4.63 -5.21
CA MET A 414 17.38 4.09 -3.86
C MET A 414 18.69 3.57 -3.25
N ASN A 415 19.45 2.80 -4.01
CA ASN A 415 20.74 2.23 -3.59
C ASN A 415 21.74 3.33 -3.21
N ASN A 416 21.87 4.37 -4.03
CA ASN A 416 22.69 5.53 -3.72
C ASN A 416 22.24 6.24 -2.43
N LEU A 417 20.95 6.28 -2.15
CA LEU A 417 20.42 6.85 -0.91
C LEU A 417 20.78 6.01 0.31
N LEU A 418 20.59 4.68 0.25
CA LEU A 418 20.96 3.77 1.34
C LEU A 418 22.45 3.91 1.69
N LEU A 419 23.32 4.01 0.69
CA LEU A 419 24.75 4.26 0.86
C LEU A 419 25.01 5.62 1.53
N ARG A 420 24.33 6.69 1.11
CA ARG A 420 24.46 8.02 1.74
C ARG A 420 24.03 8.01 3.22
N LEU A 421 22.97 7.28 3.57
CA LEU A 421 22.54 7.15 4.97
C LEU A 421 23.61 6.45 5.81
N ARG A 422 24.18 5.36 5.28
CA ARG A 422 25.31 4.67 5.90
C ARG A 422 26.51 5.60 6.07
N ASP A 423 26.90 6.30 5.01
CA ASP A 423 28.12 7.14 4.96
C ASP A 423 28.03 8.35 5.90
N LYS A 424 26.81 8.77 6.29
CA LYS A 424 26.59 9.74 7.38
C LYS A 424 26.94 9.19 8.78
N GLY A 425 27.30 7.91 8.90
CA GLY A 425 27.61 7.25 10.16
C GLY A 425 26.39 6.59 10.82
N ASN A 426 25.40 6.16 10.03
CA ASN A 426 24.24 5.40 10.51
C ASN A 426 24.38 3.92 10.16
N THR A 427 23.74 3.06 10.94
CA THR A 427 23.58 1.64 10.61
C THR A 427 22.34 1.48 9.74
N VAL A 428 22.43 0.76 8.63
CA VAL A 428 21.32 0.57 7.70
C VAL A 428 21.03 -0.92 7.56
N LEU A 429 19.86 -1.35 8.01
CA LEU A 429 19.36 -2.71 7.91
C LEU A 429 18.28 -2.75 6.83
N VAL A 430 18.42 -3.61 5.83
CA VAL A 430 17.47 -3.69 4.71
C VAL A 430 17.03 -5.13 4.52
N VAL A 431 15.73 -5.39 4.58
CA VAL A 431 15.15 -6.67 4.12
C VAL A 431 14.92 -6.57 2.63
N GLU A 432 15.52 -7.46 1.84
CA GLU A 432 15.59 -7.28 0.39
C GLU A 432 15.89 -8.58 -0.40
N HIS A 433 15.44 -8.63 -1.66
CA HIS A 433 15.62 -9.75 -2.59
C HIS A 433 16.10 -9.34 -4.01
N GLU A 434 16.11 -8.06 -4.35
CA GLU A 434 16.68 -7.44 -5.57
C GLU A 434 18.21 -7.60 -5.64
N PRO A 435 18.76 -8.18 -6.72
CA PRO A 435 20.20 -8.43 -6.84
C PRO A 435 21.03 -7.14 -6.77
N GLU A 436 20.54 -6.04 -7.35
CA GLU A 436 21.23 -4.75 -7.37
C GLU A 436 21.42 -4.19 -5.95
N THR A 437 20.42 -4.35 -5.09
CA THR A 437 20.48 -3.89 -3.68
C THR A 437 21.34 -4.81 -2.83
N ILE A 438 21.24 -6.13 -3.04
CA ILE A 438 22.12 -7.10 -2.37
C ILE A 438 23.60 -6.82 -2.73
N ALA A 439 23.88 -6.43 -3.98
CA ALA A 439 25.23 -6.19 -4.47
C ALA A 439 25.97 -5.03 -3.77
N ILE A 440 25.24 -4.02 -3.27
CA ILE A 440 25.85 -2.87 -2.58
C ILE A 440 26.06 -3.09 -1.08
N ALA A 441 25.63 -4.23 -0.54
CA ALA A 441 25.72 -4.51 0.89
C ALA A 441 27.16 -4.66 1.38
N ASP A 442 27.43 -4.12 2.58
CA ASP A 442 28.69 -4.36 3.28
C ASP A 442 28.68 -5.71 4.01
N HIS A 443 27.50 -6.16 4.44
CA HIS A 443 27.27 -7.40 5.18
C HIS A 443 25.93 -8.02 4.78
N ILE A 444 25.90 -9.34 4.69
CA ILE A 444 24.74 -10.13 4.25
C ILE A 444 24.36 -11.10 5.35
N VAL A 445 23.05 -11.23 5.57
CA VAL A 445 22.43 -12.29 6.37
C VAL A 445 21.37 -12.99 5.51
N ASP A 446 21.61 -14.25 5.15
CA ASP A 446 20.68 -15.06 4.36
C ASP A 446 19.86 -15.99 5.28
N LEU A 447 18.53 -15.91 5.20
CA LEU A 447 17.61 -16.71 5.99
C LEU A 447 16.82 -17.69 5.12
N GLY A 448 16.64 -18.92 5.61
CA GLY A 448 15.95 -19.97 4.88
C GLY A 448 16.05 -21.34 5.58
N PRO A 449 16.12 -22.46 4.82
CA PRO A 449 16.15 -22.54 3.35
C PRO A 449 14.76 -22.41 2.67
N GLY A 450 13.67 -22.41 3.45
CA GLY A 450 12.30 -22.28 2.94
C GLY A 450 11.47 -21.23 3.68
N ALA A 451 10.16 -21.23 3.44
CA ALA A 451 9.20 -20.34 4.09
C ALA A 451 8.57 -20.98 5.35
N GLY A 452 8.03 -20.16 6.26
CA GLY A 452 7.23 -20.63 7.39
C GLY A 452 7.99 -21.58 8.30
N THR A 453 7.43 -22.77 8.58
CA THR A 453 8.06 -23.79 9.43
C THR A 453 9.33 -24.38 8.84
N ALA A 454 9.49 -24.31 7.51
CA ALA A 454 10.71 -24.72 6.80
C ALA A 454 11.79 -23.61 6.76
N GLY A 455 11.46 -22.39 7.19
CA GLY A 455 12.39 -21.27 7.33
C GLY A 455 13.01 -21.15 8.71
N GLY A 456 13.32 -19.90 9.08
CA GLY A 456 13.77 -19.50 10.41
C GLY A 456 15.18 -19.95 10.76
N THR A 457 15.98 -20.37 9.77
CA THR A 457 17.37 -20.81 9.95
C THR A 457 18.31 -19.85 9.23
N MET A 458 19.46 -19.56 9.82
CA MET A 458 20.51 -18.77 9.16
C MET A 458 21.25 -19.67 8.17
N CYS A 459 21.19 -19.33 6.88
CA CYS A 459 21.82 -20.08 5.81
C CYS A 459 23.24 -19.58 5.51
N PHE A 460 23.46 -18.27 5.58
CA PHE A 460 24.75 -17.64 5.35
C PHE A 460 24.87 -16.30 6.09
N GLU A 461 26.09 -15.96 6.49
CA GLU A 461 26.45 -14.64 7.04
C GLU A 461 27.83 -14.26 6.49
N GLY A 462 27.99 -13.04 5.96
CA GLY A 462 29.29 -12.57 5.47
C GLY A 462 29.19 -11.52 4.37
N THR A 463 30.06 -11.62 3.36
CA THR A 463 30.12 -10.67 2.23
C THR A 463 29.28 -11.16 1.05
N VAL A 464 28.99 -10.26 0.09
CA VAL A 464 28.30 -10.59 -1.17
C VAL A 464 29.06 -11.66 -1.98
N GLU A 465 30.38 -11.55 -2.07
CA GLU A 465 31.21 -12.57 -2.74
C GLU A 465 31.12 -13.94 -2.04
N GLY A 466 31.06 -13.94 -0.70
CA GLY A 466 30.83 -15.15 0.08
C GLY A 466 29.45 -15.76 -0.17
N LEU A 467 28.41 -14.94 -0.29
CA LEU A 467 27.05 -15.40 -0.60
C LEU A 467 27.02 -16.09 -1.96
N ARG A 468 27.65 -15.51 -2.99
CA ARG A 468 27.76 -16.12 -4.34
C ARG A 468 28.38 -17.52 -4.29
N GLY A 469 29.40 -17.70 -3.46
CA GLY A 469 30.07 -19.00 -3.27
C GLY A 469 29.40 -19.95 -2.26
N SER A 470 28.34 -19.54 -1.57
CA SER A 470 27.80 -20.24 -0.40
C SER A 470 26.98 -21.50 -0.75
N GLY A 471 26.46 -21.58 -1.98
CA GLY A 471 25.54 -22.64 -2.39
C GLY A 471 24.14 -22.56 -1.78
N THR A 472 23.81 -21.47 -1.06
CA THR A 472 22.44 -21.23 -0.61
C THR A 472 21.50 -20.96 -1.79
N LEU A 473 20.19 -20.98 -1.55
CA LEU A 473 19.23 -20.70 -2.62
C LEU A 473 19.46 -19.31 -3.22
N THR A 474 19.57 -18.29 -2.38
CA THR A 474 19.87 -16.91 -2.79
C THR A 474 21.20 -16.84 -3.55
N GLY A 475 22.27 -17.44 -3.01
CA GLY A 475 23.60 -17.43 -3.64
C GLY A 475 23.63 -18.06 -5.03
N ARG A 476 22.83 -19.11 -5.28
CA ARG A 476 22.74 -19.77 -6.59
C ARG A 476 22.02 -18.94 -7.65
N HIS A 477 21.02 -18.15 -7.24
CA HIS A 477 20.15 -17.39 -8.14
C HIS A 477 20.53 -15.89 -8.22
N LEU A 478 21.58 -15.46 -7.51
CA LEU A 478 21.98 -14.04 -7.44
C LEU A 478 22.42 -13.48 -8.81
N ASP A 479 22.92 -14.35 -9.69
CA ASP A 479 23.40 -14.00 -11.03
C ASP A 479 22.46 -14.47 -12.14
N ASP A 480 21.25 -14.92 -11.79
CA ASP A 480 20.28 -15.37 -12.78
C ASP A 480 19.80 -14.19 -13.62
N GLN A 481 19.99 -14.30 -14.93
CA GLN A 481 19.52 -13.32 -15.90
C GLN A 481 18.65 -14.01 -16.93
N ALA A 482 17.46 -13.46 -17.17
CA ALA A 482 16.64 -13.91 -18.29
C ALA A 482 17.28 -13.43 -19.61
N ALA A 483 17.37 -14.35 -20.57
CA ALA A 483 17.80 -14.03 -21.92
C ALA A 483 16.61 -13.52 -22.76
N LEU A 484 16.91 -12.73 -23.79
CA LEU A 484 15.93 -12.41 -24.83
C LEU A 484 15.50 -13.70 -25.55
N LYS A 485 14.23 -13.78 -25.92
CA LYS A 485 13.71 -14.88 -26.75
C LYS A 485 14.31 -14.83 -28.16
N ASP A 486 14.77 -15.98 -28.66
CA ASP A 486 15.21 -16.12 -30.05
C ASP A 486 14.06 -15.86 -31.05
N THR A 487 12.85 -16.28 -30.69
CA THR A 487 11.63 -16.10 -31.48
C THR A 487 10.46 -15.78 -30.58
N VAL A 488 9.72 -14.72 -30.91
CA VAL A 488 8.48 -14.33 -30.21
C VAL A 488 7.24 -14.95 -30.84
N ARG A 489 6.17 -15.09 -30.05
CA ARG A 489 4.87 -15.59 -30.54
C ARG A 489 4.23 -14.61 -31.52
N THR A 490 3.44 -15.12 -32.47
CA THR A 490 2.69 -14.28 -33.42
C THR A 490 1.34 -13.85 -32.85
N PRO A 491 1.00 -12.55 -32.84
CA PRO A 491 -0.30 -12.07 -32.38
C PRO A 491 -1.47 -12.65 -33.16
N THR A 492 -2.57 -12.95 -32.45
CA THR A 492 -3.82 -13.47 -33.02
C THR A 492 -4.88 -12.39 -33.25
N GLY A 493 -4.66 -11.20 -32.68
CA GLY A 493 -5.52 -10.02 -32.77
C GLY A 493 -4.89 -8.85 -32.01
N ALA A 494 -5.65 -7.77 -31.83
CA ALA A 494 -5.24 -6.61 -31.04
C ALA A 494 -6.42 -6.06 -30.23
N LEU A 495 -6.11 -5.51 -29.06
CA LEU A 495 -7.02 -4.71 -28.25
C LEU A 495 -6.67 -3.24 -28.48
N GLU A 496 -7.58 -2.51 -29.11
CA GLU A 496 -7.36 -1.13 -29.54
C GLU A 496 -7.72 -0.15 -28.41
N ILE A 497 -6.76 0.69 -28.02
CA ILE A 497 -6.99 1.86 -27.17
C ILE A 497 -6.89 3.10 -28.07
N ARG A 498 -7.87 4.00 -27.97
CA ARG A 498 -7.96 5.19 -28.81
C ARG A 498 -8.23 6.45 -28.00
N GLY A 499 -7.46 7.50 -28.26
CA GLY A 499 -7.62 8.83 -27.69
C GLY A 499 -7.63 8.85 -26.17
N ALA A 500 -6.81 8.02 -25.52
CA ALA A 500 -6.79 7.91 -24.06
C ALA A 500 -6.26 9.20 -23.42
N THR A 501 -7.06 9.79 -22.52
CA THR A 501 -6.77 11.07 -21.83
C THR A 501 -6.95 11.00 -20.32
N ALA A 502 -6.95 9.80 -19.74
CA ALA A 502 -7.04 9.63 -18.30
C ALA A 502 -5.77 10.16 -17.60
N HIS A 503 -5.93 10.90 -16.51
CA HIS A 503 -4.83 11.52 -15.73
C HIS A 503 -3.83 12.29 -16.59
N ASN A 504 -2.60 11.78 -16.73
CA ASN A 504 -1.51 12.41 -17.47
C ASN A 504 -1.37 11.90 -18.92
N LEU A 505 -2.25 11.00 -19.38
CA LEU A 505 -2.20 10.48 -20.76
C LEU A 505 -2.50 11.58 -21.79
N GLN A 506 -1.69 11.62 -22.85
CA GLN A 506 -1.73 12.68 -23.87
C GLN A 506 -2.38 12.19 -25.17
N SER A 507 -3.69 11.91 -25.13
CA SER A 507 -4.46 11.40 -26.28
C SER A 507 -3.78 10.19 -26.93
N VAL A 508 -3.48 9.18 -26.10
CA VAL A 508 -2.71 8.00 -26.52
C VAL A 508 -3.58 7.06 -27.36
N ASP A 509 -3.06 6.70 -28.54
CA ASP A 509 -3.54 5.61 -29.37
C ASP A 509 -2.52 4.47 -29.32
N VAL A 510 -2.94 3.25 -28.96
CA VAL A 510 -2.06 2.08 -28.90
C VAL A 510 -2.84 0.80 -29.16
N ASP A 511 -2.21 -0.17 -29.83
CA ASP A 511 -2.76 -1.49 -30.10
C ASP A 511 -2.04 -2.53 -29.24
N ILE A 512 -2.75 -3.15 -28.30
CA ILE A 512 -2.18 -4.19 -27.44
C ILE A 512 -2.33 -5.55 -28.13
N PRO A 513 -1.25 -6.24 -28.54
CA PRO A 513 -1.36 -7.54 -29.22
C PRO A 513 -2.00 -8.63 -28.35
N LEU A 514 -2.86 -9.45 -28.94
CA LEU A 514 -3.56 -10.54 -28.25
C LEU A 514 -3.01 -11.92 -28.63
N GLY A 515 -3.14 -12.88 -27.71
CA GLY A 515 -2.62 -14.25 -27.83
C GLY A 515 -1.12 -14.37 -27.57
N VAL A 516 -0.52 -13.34 -26.98
CA VAL A 516 0.91 -13.25 -26.66
C VAL A 516 1.10 -12.65 -25.26
N LEU A 517 2.33 -12.67 -24.74
CA LEU A 517 2.72 -11.96 -23.52
C LEU A 517 3.11 -10.51 -23.86
N VAL A 518 2.31 -9.55 -23.41
CA VAL A 518 2.61 -8.10 -23.56
C VAL A 518 3.02 -7.52 -22.21
N VAL A 519 4.12 -6.80 -22.18
CA VAL A 519 4.57 -6.06 -21.00
C VAL A 519 4.39 -4.56 -21.23
N VAL A 520 3.67 -3.90 -20.33
CA VAL A 520 3.53 -2.44 -20.26
C VAL A 520 4.48 -1.93 -19.17
N THR A 521 5.45 -1.12 -19.58
CA THR A 521 6.54 -0.67 -18.69
C THR A 521 6.80 0.84 -18.81
N GLY A 522 7.84 1.34 -18.13
CA GLY A 522 8.22 2.74 -18.03
C GLY A 522 8.25 3.25 -16.58
N VAL A 523 8.86 4.41 -16.32
CA VAL A 523 9.12 4.93 -14.96
C VAL A 523 7.85 5.12 -14.10
N ALA A 524 8.01 5.18 -12.77
CA ALA A 524 6.88 5.43 -11.86
C ALA A 524 6.20 6.77 -12.19
N GLY A 525 4.87 6.78 -12.34
CA GLY A 525 4.12 7.98 -12.74
C GLY A 525 4.11 8.27 -14.25
N SER A 526 4.62 7.38 -15.11
CA SER A 526 4.59 7.56 -16.57
C SER A 526 3.21 7.39 -17.22
N GLY A 527 2.21 6.85 -16.50
CA GLY A 527 0.85 6.66 -16.98
C GLY A 527 0.45 5.21 -17.30
N LYS A 528 1.26 4.21 -16.92
CA LYS A 528 0.98 2.76 -17.15
C LYS A 528 -0.39 2.31 -16.62
N SER A 529 -0.66 2.54 -15.33
CA SER A 529 -1.94 2.18 -14.71
C SER A 529 -3.10 2.96 -15.33
N SER A 530 -2.92 4.24 -15.66
CA SER A 530 -3.95 5.02 -16.37
C SER A 530 -4.26 4.45 -17.77
N LEU A 531 -3.25 3.91 -18.46
CA LEU A 531 -3.43 3.28 -19.77
C LEU A 531 -4.19 1.94 -19.63
N VAL A 532 -3.78 1.10 -18.69
CA VAL A 532 -4.29 -0.27 -18.59
C VAL A 532 -5.59 -0.34 -17.78
N ASP A 533 -5.66 0.30 -16.62
CA ASP A 533 -6.80 0.21 -15.69
C ASP A 533 -7.98 1.09 -16.12
N GLU A 534 -7.71 2.25 -16.73
CA GLU A 534 -8.76 3.24 -17.02
C GLU A 534 -9.09 3.40 -18.52
N SER A 535 -8.18 3.01 -19.41
CA SER A 535 -8.36 3.24 -20.86
C SER A 535 -8.73 1.98 -21.65
N ILE A 536 -8.66 0.79 -21.03
CA ILE A 536 -9.17 -0.45 -21.63
C ILE A 536 -10.72 -0.42 -21.66
N PRO A 537 -11.37 -0.70 -22.81
CA PRO A 537 -12.83 -0.73 -22.90
C PRO A 537 -13.47 -1.76 -21.96
N ALA A 538 -14.53 -1.36 -21.25
CA ALA A 538 -15.20 -2.22 -20.26
C ALA A 538 -15.87 -3.48 -20.86
N ASP A 539 -16.18 -3.46 -22.16
CA ASP A 539 -16.77 -4.56 -22.91
C ASP A 539 -15.72 -5.52 -23.51
N ALA A 540 -14.43 -5.25 -23.34
CA ALA A 540 -13.34 -6.07 -23.87
C ALA A 540 -13.16 -7.43 -23.17
N GLY A 541 -13.95 -7.73 -22.14
CA GLY A 541 -13.89 -9.02 -21.42
C GLY A 541 -12.58 -9.25 -20.68
N VAL A 542 -11.86 -8.18 -20.36
CA VAL A 542 -10.56 -8.22 -19.68
C VAL A 542 -10.75 -8.49 -18.20
N MET A 543 -9.93 -9.37 -17.65
CA MET A 543 -9.89 -9.67 -16.24
C MET A 543 -8.65 -9.08 -15.59
N PHE A 544 -8.88 -8.08 -14.74
CA PHE A 544 -7.85 -7.45 -13.93
C PHE A 544 -7.55 -8.26 -12.67
N ILE A 545 -6.28 -8.59 -12.48
CA ILE A 545 -5.78 -9.32 -11.31
C ILE A 545 -4.74 -8.43 -10.63
N ASP A 546 -5.22 -7.63 -9.70
CA ASP A 546 -4.44 -6.68 -8.91
C ASP A 546 -3.96 -7.27 -7.57
N GLN A 547 -3.11 -6.52 -6.87
CA GLN A 547 -2.62 -6.89 -5.54
C GLN A 547 -3.49 -6.39 -4.37
N THR A 548 -4.63 -5.76 -4.68
CA THR A 548 -5.52 -5.22 -3.64
C THR A 548 -5.94 -6.30 -2.65
N ALA A 549 -6.15 -5.90 -1.40
CA ALA A 549 -6.52 -6.83 -0.33
C ALA A 549 -7.71 -7.69 -0.75
N ILE A 550 -7.53 -9.01 -0.63
CA ILE A 550 -8.59 -9.95 -0.96
C ILE A 550 -9.78 -9.70 -0.03
N LYS A 551 -10.98 -9.53 -0.61
CA LYS A 551 -12.23 -9.40 0.13
C LYS A 551 -12.43 -10.63 1.02
N GLY A 552 -12.27 -10.45 2.32
CA GLY A 552 -12.35 -11.51 3.32
C GLY A 552 -12.31 -10.94 4.73
N SER A 553 -12.80 -11.70 5.70
CA SER A 553 -12.59 -11.36 7.11
C SER A 553 -11.19 -11.82 7.54
N ARG A 554 -10.70 -11.41 8.71
CA ARG A 554 -9.45 -11.96 9.30
C ARG A 554 -9.47 -13.50 9.48
N ARG A 555 -10.64 -14.14 9.36
CA ARG A 555 -10.82 -15.60 9.39
C ARG A 555 -10.68 -16.27 8.02
N SER A 556 -10.60 -15.46 6.96
CA SER A 556 -10.42 -15.96 5.61
C SER A 556 -9.00 -16.51 5.47
N ASN A 557 -8.91 -17.59 4.73
CA ASN A 557 -7.70 -18.31 4.38
C ASN A 557 -7.81 -18.86 2.94
N PRO A 558 -6.70 -19.33 2.34
CA PRO A 558 -6.67 -19.90 1.00
C PRO A 558 -7.75 -20.96 0.75
N ALA A 559 -7.99 -21.86 1.71
CA ALA A 559 -9.01 -22.89 1.58
C ALA A 559 -10.44 -22.33 1.50
N THR A 560 -10.77 -21.32 2.31
CA THR A 560 -12.09 -20.67 2.26
C THR A 560 -12.28 -19.83 1.00
N TYR A 561 -11.24 -19.12 0.56
CA TYR A 561 -11.32 -18.18 -0.55
C TYR A 561 -11.48 -18.88 -1.91
N THR A 562 -10.75 -19.97 -2.10
CA THR A 562 -10.77 -20.76 -3.36
C THR A 562 -11.97 -21.70 -3.46
N GLY A 563 -12.78 -21.81 -2.39
CA GLY A 563 -13.83 -22.80 -2.27
C GLY A 563 -13.33 -24.22 -1.99
N LEU A 564 -12.02 -24.42 -1.78
CA LEU A 564 -11.40 -25.71 -1.45
C LEU A 564 -11.92 -26.29 -0.13
N LEU A 565 -12.32 -25.45 0.83
CA LEU A 565 -12.78 -25.93 2.14
C LEU A 565 -14.08 -26.75 2.03
N ASP A 566 -14.97 -26.45 1.09
CA ASP A 566 -16.25 -27.14 0.95
C ASP A 566 -16.14 -28.64 0.58
N PRO A 567 -15.36 -29.05 -0.45
CA PRO A 567 -15.12 -30.46 -0.71
C PRO A 567 -14.40 -31.16 0.46
N ILE A 568 -13.46 -30.50 1.14
CA ILE A 568 -12.77 -31.04 2.32
C ILE A 568 -13.77 -31.32 3.46
N ARG A 569 -14.60 -30.34 3.81
CA ARG A 569 -15.63 -30.48 4.86
C ARG A 569 -16.61 -31.60 4.58
N LYS A 570 -17.02 -31.76 3.33
CA LYS A 570 -17.90 -32.86 2.89
C LYS A 570 -17.21 -34.21 3.01
N ALA A 571 -15.92 -34.30 2.71
CA ALA A 571 -15.14 -35.53 2.87
C ALA A 571 -15.02 -35.95 4.34
N PHE A 572 -14.64 -35.02 5.23
CA PHE A 572 -14.58 -35.26 6.67
C PHE A 572 -15.92 -35.68 7.26
N ALA A 573 -17.01 -34.98 6.88
CA ALA A 573 -18.37 -35.30 7.30
C ALA A 573 -18.78 -36.72 6.88
N LYS A 574 -18.48 -37.11 5.64
CA LYS A 574 -18.79 -38.44 5.12
C LYS A 574 -18.00 -39.54 5.82
N ALA A 575 -16.71 -39.31 6.11
CA ALA A 575 -15.85 -40.28 6.79
C ALA A 575 -16.27 -40.53 8.25
N ASN A 576 -16.77 -39.50 8.93
CA ASN A 576 -17.07 -39.55 10.37
C ASN A 576 -18.57 -39.62 10.69
N GLY A 577 -19.46 -39.54 9.69
CA GLY A 577 -20.92 -39.60 9.90
C GLY A 577 -21.52 -38.38 10.61
N VAL A 578 -20.86 -37.21 10.51
CA VAL A 578 -21.28 -35.97 11.20
C VAL A 578 -21.58 -34.85 10.20
N LYS A 579 -22.05 -33.68 10.69
CA LYS A 579 -22.40 -32.54 9.82
C LYS A 579 -21.13 -31.83 9.30
N PRO A 580 -21.10 -31.39 8.02
CA PRO A 580 -20.00 -30.57 7.47
C PRO A 580 -19.79 -29.23 8.19
N ALA A 581 -20.79 -28.73 8.93
CA ALA A 581 -20.70 -27.49 9.71
C ALA A 581 -19.66 -27.56 10.84
N LEU A 582 -19.38 -28.76 11.37
CA LEU A 582 -18.37 -28.97 12.40
C LEU A 582 -16.95 -28.76 11.89
N PHE A 583 -16.70 -28.92 10.59
CA PHE A 583 -15.36 -28.76 9.99
C PHE A 583 -15.12 -27.35 9.44
N SER A 584 -15.80 -26.35 10.00
CA SER A 584 -15.64 -24.94 9.63
C SER A 584 -15.41 -24.08 10.87
N ALA A 585 -14.27 -23.37 10.90
CA ALA A 585 -13.96 -22.37 11.92
C ALA A 585 -14.86 -21.11 11.83
N ASN A 586 -15.69 -21.01 10.78
CA ASN A 586 -16.69 -19.96 10.61
C ASN A 586 -18.11 -20.45 10.98
N SER A 587 -18.24 -21.62 11.62
CA SER A 587 -19.54 -22.26 11.90
C SER A 587 -19.52 -23.03 13.22
N GLU A 588 -20.26 -24.15 13.32
CA GLU A 588 -20.50 -24.89 14.57
C GLU A 588 -19.24 -25.46 15.24
N GLY A 589 -18.16 -25.72 14.48
CA GLY A 589 -16.93 -26.29 15.03
C GLY A 589 -15.91 -25.30 15.57
N ALA A 590 -16.20 -24.00 15.50
CA ALA A 590 -15.28 -22.94 15.90
C ALA A 590 -14.98 -23.00 17.41
N CYS A 591 -13.72 -22.77 17.77
CA CYS A 591 -13.34 -22.53 19.16
C CYS A 591 -14.16 -21.34 19.72
N PRO A 592 -14.87 -21.50 20.85
CA PRO A 592 -15.78 -20.48 21.37
C PRO A 592 -15.05 -19.22 21.86
N THR A 593 -13.80 -19.34 22.28
CA THR A 593 -13.02 -18.26 22.88
C THR A 593 -12.56 -17.24 21.85
N CYS A 594 -11.87 -17.70 20.80
CA CYS A 594 -11.49 -16.85 19.67
C CYS A 594 -12.56 -16.76 18.57
N ASN A 595 -13.72 -17.42 18.77
CA ASN A 595 -14.76 -17.59 17.75
C ASN A 595 -14.22 -18.12 16.42
N GLY A 596 -13.19 -18.98 16.44
CA GLY A 596 -12.55 -19.54 15.25
C GLY A 596 -11.52 -18.63 14.56
N GLY A 597 -11.14 -17.50 15.15
CA GLY A 597 -10.04 -16.67 14.67
C GLY A 597 -8.65 -17.30 14.89
N GLY A 598 -8.49 -18.06 15.98
CA GLY A 598 -7.20 -18.61 16.41
C GLY A 598 -6.34 -17.62 17.19
N VAL A 599 -6.69 -16.34 17.16
CA VAL A 599 -6.05 -15.26 17.91
C VAL A 599 -7.09 -14.47 18.71
N ILE A 600 -6.63 -13.81 19.77
CA ILE A 600 -7.37 -12.82 20.54
C ILE A 600 -6.85 -11.45 20.13
N ILE A 601 -7.77 -10.58 19.75
CA ILE A 601 -7.47 -9.24 19.24
C ILE A 601 -7.74 -8.24 20.36
N THR A 602 -6.75 -7.44 20.68
CA THR A 602 -6.87 -6.37 21.67
C THR A 602 -6.72 -5.02 20.99
N GLU A 603 -7.83 -4.28 20.88
CA GLU A 603 -7.83 -2.92 20.35
C GLU A 603 -7.40 -1.93 21.44
N LEU A 604 -6.33 -1.17 21.18
CA LEU A 604 -5.73 -0.23 22.15
C LEU A 604 -5.97 1.25 21.77
N GLY A 605 -7.13 1.57 21.19
CA GLY A 605 -7.56 2.95 20.93
C GLY A 605 -6.79 3.65 19.81
N PHE A 606 -5.81 4.50 20.16
CA PHE A 606 -5.04 5.34 19.22
C PHE A 606 -3.74 4.69 18.71
N MET A 607 -3.53 3.40 19.00
CA MET A 607 -2.34 2.64 18.63
C MET A 607 -2.70 1.38 17.86
N GLU A 608 -1.70 0.72 17.29
CA GLU A 608 -1.87 -0.53 16.57
C GLU A 608 -2.52 -1.62 17.42
N THR A 609 -3.37 -2.39 16.76
CA THR A 609 -4.08 -3.51 17.37
C THR A 609 -3.12 -4.66 17.58
N VAL A 610 -3.10 -5.24 18.78
CA VAL A 610 -2.22 -6.38 19.11
C VAL A 610 -2.99 -7.69 18.96
N GLU A 611 -2.39 -8.67 18.30
CA GLU A 611 -2.91 -10.04 18.17
C GLU A 611 -2.10 -11.00 19.02
N THR A 612 -2.76 -11.79 19.87
CA THR A 612 -2.12 -12.87 20.63
C THR A 612 -2.72 -14.23 20.26
N PRO A 613 -1.94 -15.32 20.17
CA PRO A 613 -2.49 -16.66 19.96
C PRO A 613 -3.54 -17.01 21.02
N CYS A 614 -4.64 -17.64 20.61
CA CYS A 614 -5.68 -18.07 21.53
C CYS A 614 -5.17 -19.24 22.39
N GLU A 615 -5.07 -19.02 23.70
CA GLU A 615 -4.56 -19.99 24.66
C GLU A 615 -5.43 -21.28 24.71
N ASP A 616 -6.75 -21.15 24.57
CA ASP A 616 -7.67 -22.28 24.69
C ASP A 616 -7.57 -23.29 23.54
N CYS A 617 -7.31 -22.82 22.31
CA CYS A 617 -7.14 -23.71 21.16
C CYS A 617 -5.69 -23.79 20.66
N GLY A 618 -4.75 -23.11 21.31
CA GLY A 618 -3.37 -22.99 20.85
C GLY A 618 -3.25 -22.51 19.40
N GLY A 619 -4.17 -21.64 18.96
CA GLY A 619 -4.23 -21.15 17.57
C GLY A 619 -4.93 -22.09 16.56
N GLN A 620 -5.38 -23.28 16.95
CA GLN A 620 -5.94 -24.27 16.02
C GLN A 620 -7.35 -23.95 15.50
N ARG A 621 -8.02 -22.93 16.04
CA ARG A 621 -9.35 -22.41 15.62
C ARG A 621 -10.56 -23.32 15.85
N PHE A 622 -10.37 -24.59 16.20
CA PHE A 622 -11.46 -25.56 16.41
C PHE A 622 -11.64 -25.93 17.89
N GLN A 623 -12.80 -26.51 18.20
CA GLN A 623 -13.04 -27.16 19.49
C GLN A 623 -12.30 -28.51 19.56
N ALA A 624 -11.86 -28.89 20.75
CA ALA A 624 -11.17 -30.16 20.98
C ALA A 624 -11.96 -31.38 20.46
N SER A 625 -13.28 -31.40 20.62
CA SER A 625 -14.17 -32.46 20.12
C SER A 625 -14.19 -32.59 18.60
N VAL A 626 -13.89 -31.53 17.85
CA VAL A 626 -13.81 -31.57 16.39
C VAL A 626 -12.49 -32.20 15.94
N LEU A 627 -11.43 -32.04 16.72
CA LEU A 627 -10.09 -32.54 16.41
C LEU A 627 -9.95 -34.05 16.58
N GLU A 628 -10.91 -34.71 17.22
CA GLU A 628 -10.99 -36.17 17.32
C GLU A 628 -11.38 -36.85 15.99
N PHE A 629 -12.04 -36.11 15.10
CA PHE A 629 -12.45 -36.62 13.79
C PHE A 629 -11.30 -36.56 12.78
N THR A 630 -11.11 -37.64 12.03
CA THR A 630 -9.99 -37.75 11.08
C THR A 630 -10.46 -38.11 9.68
N LEU A 631 -9.63 -37.75 8.69
CA LEU A 631 -9.70 -38.20 7.30
C LEU A 631 -8.29 -38.62 6.91
N GLY A 632 -8.10 -39.84 6.40
CA GLY A 632 -6.77 -40.35 6.05
C GLY A 632 -5.76 -40.28 7.22
N GLY A 633 -6.23 -40.48 8.46
CA GLY A 633 -5.42 -40.42 9.67
C GLY A 633 -5.06 -39.01 10.17
N ARG A 634 -5.58 -37.94 9.55
CA ARG A 634 -5.30 -36.55 9.93
C ARG A 634 -6.56 -35.81 10.36
N ASN A 635 -6.48 -34.94 11.35
CA ASN A 635 -7.61 -34.08 11.74
C ASN A 635 -7.70 -32.82 10.86
N ILE A 636 -8.79 -32.05 10.99
CA ILE A 636 -9.04 -30.88 10.14
C ILE A 636 -8.00 -29.76 10.34
N ALA A 637 -7.47 -29.57 11.55
CA ALA A 637 -6.46 -28.55 11.80
C ALA A 637 -5.12 -28.94 11.17
N GLU A 638 -4.75 -30.22 11.22
CA GLU A 638 -3.57 -30.76 10.54
C GLU A 638 -3.67 -30.62 9.02
N VAL A 639 -4.83 -30.91 8.44
CA VAL A 639 -5.06 -30.73 6.99
C VAL A 639 -4.98 -29.25 6.60
N LEU A 640 -5.54 -28.35 7.42
CA LEU A 640 -5.42 -26.91 7.17
C LEU A 640 -3.99 -26.39 7.38
N ALA A 641 -3.15 -27.07 8.14
CA ALA A 641 -1.75 -26.72 8.31
C ALA A 641 -0.87 -27.15 7.12
N MET A 642 -1.29 -28.14 6.32
CA MET A 642 -0.55 -28.60 5.14
C MET A 642 -0.30 -27.48 4.14
N SER A 643 0.83 -27.56 3.45
CA SER A 643 1.07 -26.80 2.22
C SER A 643 0.14 -27.28 1.09
N VAL A 644 -0.07 -26.44 0.07
CA VAL A 644 -0.84 -26.82 -1.13
C VAL A 644 -0.26 -28.07 -1.79
N ALA A 645 1.07 -28.19 -1.90
CA ALA A 645 1.73 -29.33 -2.52
C ALA A 645 1.51 -30.64 -1.73
N GLU A 646 1.68 -30.61 -0.41
CA GLU A 646 1.39 -31.76 0.46
C GLU A 646 -0.09 -32.14 0.39
N ALA A 647 -0.98 -31.15 0.40
CA ALA A 647 -2.41 -31.38 0.31
C ALA A 647 -2.80 -31.97 -1.06
N GLU A 648 -2.18 -31.52 -2.15
CA GLU A 648 -2.41 -32.06 -3.50
C GLU A 648 -2.12 -33.56 -3.53
N GLU A 649 -0.94 -33.96 -3.03
CA GLU A 649 -0.58 -35.38 -2.91
C GLU A 649 -1.57 -36.13 -2.01
N PHE A 650 -1.91 -35.56 -0.84
CA PHE A 650 -2.83 -36.16 0.11
C PHE A 650 -4.24 -36.41 -0.45
N PHE A 651 -4.76 -35.50 -1.28
CA PHE A 651 -6.09 -35.62 -1.89
C PHE A 651 -6.11 -36.34 -3.24
N SER A 652 -4.94 -36.73 -3.78
CA SER A 652 -4.81 -37.40 -5.08
C SER A 652 -5.28 -38.86 -5.07
N THR A 653 -4.92 -39.60 -4.01
CA THR A 653 -5.09 -41.07 -3.92
C THR A 653 -5.46 -41.50 -2.49
N GLY A 654 -5.74 -42.80 -2.29
CA GLY A 654 -6.02 -43.37 -0.96
C GLY A 654 -7.38 -43.01 -0.35
N GLU A 655 -7.50 -43.16 0.97
CA GLU A 655 -8.73 -42.93 1.75
C GLU A 655 -9.14 -41.45 1.81
N ALA A 656 -8.18 -40.54 1.64
CA ALA A 656 -8.44 -39.09 1.61
C ALA A 656 -8.84 -38.58 0.21
N ARG A 657 -8.79 -39.43 -0.82
CA ARG A 657 -9.01 -39.03 -2.23
C ARG A 657 -10.26 -38.20 -2.42
N THR A 658 -10.07 -36.94 -2.83
CA THR A 658 -11.15 -35.98 -3.04
C THR A 658 -10.92 -35.24 -4.36
N PRO A 659 -11.45 -35.74 -5.50
CA PRO A 659 -11.12 -35.21 -6.83
C PRO A 659 -11.44 -33.72 -7.01
N ALA A 660 -12.51 -33.24 -6.38
CA ALA A 660 -12.88 -31.82 -6.40
C ALA A 660 -11.86 -30.94 -5.66
N ALA A 661 -11.30 -31.42 -4.55
CA ALA A 661 -10.24 -30.72 -3.81
C ALA A 661 -8.93 -30.76 -4.60
N HIS A 662 -8.54 -31.93 -5.12
CA HIS A 662 -7.34 -32.11 -5.93
C HIS A 662 -7.31 -31.17 -7.15
N LYS A 663 -8.43 -30.99 -7.86
CA LYS A 663 -8.51 -30.07 -9.00
C LYS A 663 -8.19 -28.62 -8.62
N ILE A 664 -8.64 -28.18 -7.44
CA ILE A 664 -8.36 -26.81 -6.96
C ILE A 664 -6.90 -26.71 -6.50
N LEU A 665 -6.41 -27.73 -5.78
CA LEU A 665 -5.02 -27.79 -5.32
C LEU A 665 -4.03 -27.79 -6.48
N HIS A 666 -4.28 -28.56 -7.54
CA HIS A 666 -3.47 -28.55 -8.76
C HIS A 666 -3.40 -27.15 -9.39
N ARG A 667 -4.52 -26.41 -9.45
CA ARG A 667 -4.51 -25.03 -9.95
C ARG A 667 -3.70 -24.09 -9.06
N LEU A 668 -3.76 -24.27 -7.74
CA LEU A 668 -2.96 -23.49 -6.79
C LEU A 668 -1.47 -23.81 -6.94
N ALA A 669 -1.13 -25.08 -7.14
CA ALA A 669 0.24 -25.51 -7.45
C ALA A 669 0.71 -24.96 -8.81
N ASP A 670 -0.14 -24.99 -9.84
CA ASP A 670 0.16 -24.49 -11.19
C ASP A 670 0.54 -23.01 -11.20
N VAL A 671 -0.09 -22.19 -10.34
CA VAL A 671 0.23 -20.77 -10.17
C VAL A 671 1.41 -20.51 -9.21
N GLY A 672 2.12 -21.55 -8.77
CA GLY A 672 3.29 -21.41 -7.90
C GLY A 672 2.99 -21.19 -6.42
N LEU A 673 1.77 -21.49 -5.95
CA LEU A 673 1.40 -21.38 -4.52
C LEU A 673 1.56 -22.71 -3.77
N GLY A 674 2.41 -23.62 -4.26
CA GLY A 674 2.60 -24.95 -3.69
C GLY A 674 3.04 -24.95 -2.22
N TYR A 675 3.81 -23.96 -1.79
CA TYR A 675 4.36 -23.86 -0.43
C TYR A 675 3.36 -23.29 0.60
N LEU A 676 2.29 -22.63 0.15
CA LEU A 676 1.40 -21.87 0.99
C LEU A 676 0.44 -22.78 1.77
N SER A 677 0.24 -22.48 3.05
CA SER A 677 -0.59 -23.32 3.92
C SER A 677 -2.08 -23.05 3.73
N LEU A 678 -2.91 -24.12 3.67
CA LEU A 678 -4.34 -24.01 3.36
C LEU A 678 -5.13 -23.11 4.34
N GLY A 679 -4.73 -23.13 5.60
CA GLY A 679 -5.34 -22.40 6.72
C GLY A 679 -4.68 -21.07 7.05
N GLN A 680 -3.61 -20.68 6.35
CA GLN A 680 -2.90 -19.42 6.59
C GLN A 680 -3.86 -18.22 6.51
N PRO A 681 -3.83 -17.28 7.47
CA PRO A 681 -4.63 -16.05 7.36
C PRO A 681 -4.34 -15.31 6.05
N LEU A 682 -5.38 -14.83 5.35
CA LEU A 682 -5.16 -14.01 4.13
C LEU A 682 -4.41 -12.71 4.40
N THR A 683 -4.44 -12.20 5.63
CA THR A 683 -3.68 -11.02 6.07
C THR A 683 -2.17 -11.29 6.15
N ALA A 684 -1.77 -12.55 6.28
CA ALA A 684 -0.37 -12.96 6.32
C ALA A 684 0.17 -13.32 4.92
N LEU A 685 -0.59 -13.06 3.85
CA LEU A 685 -0.15 -13.26 2.47
C LEU A 685 0.43 -11.97 1.90
N SER A 686 1.55 -12.10 1.20
CA SER A 686 2.16 -11.03 0.39
C SER A 686 1.23 -10.55 -0.73
N GLY A 687 1.57 -9.41 -1.35
CA GLY A 687 0.87 -8.90 -2.54
C GLY A 687 0.81 -9.93 -3.67
N GLY A 688 1.97 -10.47 -4.07
CA GLY A 688 2.07 -11.48 -5.13
C GLY A 688 1.38 -12.80 -4.81
N GLU A 689 1.36 -13.25 -3.55
CA GLU A 689 0.58 -14.44 -3.15
C GLU A 689 -0.93 -14.21 -3.31
N ARG A 690 -1.42 -13.03 -2.90
CA ARG A 690 -2.84 -12.66 -3.03
C ARG A 690 -3.24 -12.58 -4.50
N GLN A 691 -2.40 -12.01 -5.34
CA GLN A 691 -2.63 -11.91 -6.77
C GLN A 691 -2.68 -13.30 -7.43
N ARG A 692 -1.71 -14.17 -7.18
CA ARG A 692 -1.70 -15.55 -7.69
C ARG A 692 -2.89 -16.37 -7.19
N LEU A 693 -3.35 -16.10 -5.96
CA LEU A 693 -4.55 -16.74 -5.40
C LEU A 693 -5.82 -16.29 -6.15
N LYS A 694 -5.93 -15.01 -6.53
CA LYS A 694 -7.00 -14.50 -7.41
C LYS A 694 -6.91 -15.08 -8.83
N LEU A 695 -5.71 -15.26 -9.36
CA LEU A 695 -5.50 -15.90 -10.66
C LEU A 695 -6.03 -17.34 -10.65
N ALA A 696 -5.64 -18.14 -9.65
CA ALA A 696 -6.04 -19.55 -9.53
C ALA A 696 -7.58 -19.76 -9.49
N THR A 697 -8.33 -18.84 -8.88
CA THR A 697 -9.80 -18.93 -8.81
C THR A 697 -10.48 -18.62 -10.14
N ASN A 698 -9.82 -17.86 -11.01
CA ASN A 698 -10.35 -17.43 -12.30
C ASN A 698 -9.79 -18.20 -13.50
N MET A 699 -8.83 -19.11 -13.28
CA MET A 699 -8.30 -19.98 -14.33
C MET A 699 -9.33 -21.00 -14.83
N GLY A 700 -9.43 -21.12 -16.16
CA GLY A 700 -10.19 -22.17 -16.84
C GLY A 700 -11.16 -21.75 -17.94
N GLY A 701 -11.14 -20.49 -18.39
CA GLY A 701 -11.83 -20.04 -19.60
C GLY A 701 -10.89 -19.98 -20.80
N ASN A 702 -11.28 -20.53 -21.95
CA ASN A 702 -10.51 -20.40 -23.19
C ASN A 702 -10.71 -19.00 -23.79
N GLY A 703 -9.64 -18.33 -24.21
CA GLY A 703 -9.71 -17.02 -24.87
C GLY A 703 -9.90 -15.83 -23.94
N ALA A 704 -9.52 -15.94 -22.66
CA ALA A 704 -9.53 -14.83 -21.73
C ALA A 704 -8.36 -13.85 -22.01
N VAL A 705 -8.55 -12.58 -21.60
CA VAL A 705 -7.48 -11.59 -21.53
C VAL A 705 -7.23 -11.29 -20.05
N TYR A 706 -6.06 -11.62 -19.54
CA TYR A 706 -5.67 -11.30 -18.17
C TYR A 706 -4.76 -10.07 -18.15
N VAL A 707 -5.05 -9.15 -17.25
CA VAL A 707 -4.15 -8.08 -16.86
C VAL A 707 -3.57 -8.41 -15.49
N LEU A 708 -2.25 -8.51 -15.39
CA LEU A 708 -1.52 -8.73 -14.15
C LEU A 708 -0.76 -7.45 -13.79
N ASP A 709 -1.05 -6.89 -12.62
CA ASP A 709 -0.37 -5.70 -12.10
C ASP A 709 0.79 -6.08 -11.19
N GLU A 710 2.01 -5.80 -11.65
CA GLU A 710 3.30 -6.08 -10.99
C GLU A 710 3.44 -7.51 -10.42
N PRO A 711 3.33 -8.59 -11.21
CA PRO A 711 3.33 -9.96 -10.66
C PRO A 711 4.64 -10.40 -10.02
N THR A 712 5.74 -9.67 -10.20
CA THR A 712 7.02 -9.95 -9.52
C THR A 712 7.16 -9.32 -8.15
N THR A 713 6.22 -8.46 -7.71
CA THR A 713 6.31 -7.80 -6.39
C THR A 713 6.48 -8.80 -5.24
N GLY A 714 7.59 -8.69 -4.51
CA GLY A 714 7.88 -9.51 -3.33
C GLY A 714 8.29 -10.95 -3.66
N LEU A 715 8.65 -11.26 -4.91
CA LEU A 715 9.14 -12.57 -5.30
C LEU A 715 10.65 -12.69 -5.09
N HIS A 716 11.07 -13.81 -4.52
CA HIS A 716 12.48 -14.15 -4.45
C HIS A 716 13.02 -14.53 -5.84
N LEU A 717 14.33 -14.36 -6.04
CA LEU A 717 15.03 -14.66 -7.30
C LEU A 717 14.73 -16.06 -7.86
N ALA A 718 14.70 -17.06 -6.97
CA ALA A 718 14.37 -18.45 -7.30
C ALA A 718 12.92 -18.67 -7.79
N ASP A 719 12.02 -17.72 -7.54
CA ASP A 719 10.60 -17.81 -7.91
C ASP A 719 10.30 -17.09 -9.24
N VAL A 720 11.22 -16.24 -9.72
CA VAL A 720 11.05 -15.52 -10.99
C VAL A 720 10.91 -16.49 -12.16
N GLU A 721 11.76 -17.52 -12.24
CA GLU A 721 11.67 -18.55 -13.29
C GLU A 721 10.31 -19.27 -13.29
N GLN A 722 9.78 -19.58 -12.09
CA GLN A 722 8.48 -20.23 -11.96
C GLN A 722 7.34 -19.32 -12.43
N LEU A 723 7.44 -18.00 -12.16
CA LEU A 723 6.49 -17.01 -12.67
C LEU A 723 6.56 -16.92 -14.20
N LEU A 724 7.76 -16.81 -14.78
CA LEU A 724 7.91 -16.76 -16.25
C LEU A 724 7.32 -18.01 -16.91
N ALA A 725 7.58 -19.19 -16.35
CA ALA A 725 6.99 -20.43 -16.82
C ALA A 725 5.46 -20.47 -16.66
N LEU A 726 4.91 -19.86 -15.61
CA LEU A 726 3.45 -19.70 -15.45
C LEU A 726 2.88 -18.80 -16.55
N LEU A 727 3.51 -17.65 -16.83
CA LEU A 727 3.07 -16.73 -17.88
C LEU A 727 3.04 -17.43 -19.25
N ASP A 728 4.07 -18.21 -19.58
CA ASP A 728 4.09 -19.00 -20.81
C ASP A 728 2.98 -20.04 -20.85
N ARG A 729 2.75 -20.81 -19.78
CA ARG A 729 1.65 -21.79 -19.72
C ARG A 729 0.28 -21.14 -19.92
N LEU A 730 0.08 -19.94 -19.38
CA LEU A 730 -1.16 -19.18 -19.60
C LEU A 730 -1.29 -18.82 -21.08
N VAL A 731 -0.27 -18.22 -21.69
CA VAL A 731 -0.31 -17.81 -23.11
C VAL A 731 -0.49 -19.02 -24.04
N ASP A 732 0.26 -20.10 -23.80
CA ASP A 732 0.21 -21.33 -24.60
C ASP A 732 -1.14 -22.06 -24.52
N SER A 733 -1.95 -21.79 -23.48
CA SER A 733 -3.34 -22.26 -23.39
C SER A 733 -4.32 -21.51 -24.30
N GLY A 734 -3.84 -20.51 -25.04
CA GLY A 734 -4.65 -19.65 -25.92
C GLY A 734 -5.22 -18.40 -25.23
N THR A 735 -4.60 -17.98 -24.13
CA THR A 735 -4.98 -16.80 -23.34
C THR A 735 -4.08 -15.62 -23.71
N SER A 736 -4.60 -14.39 -23.67
CA SER A 736 -3.76 -13.18 -23.79
C SER A 736 -3.35 -12.70 -22.40
N VAL A 737 -2.08 -12.39 -22.18
CA VAL A 737 -1.59 -11.92 -20.89
C VAL A 737 -0.91 -10.57 -21.08
N ILE A 738 -1.46 -9.56 -20.42
CA ILE A 738 -0.92 -8.20 -20.35
C ILE A 738 -0.37 -8.04 -18.94
N VAL A 739 0.88 -7.61 -18.81
CA VAL A 739 1.53 -7.44 -17.53
C VAL A 739 1.99 -5.99 -17.41
N ILE A 740 1.62 -5.31 -16.33
CA ILE A 740 2.25 -4.04 -15.95
C ILE A 740 3.48 -4.41 -15.12
N GLU A 741 4.68 -4.11 -15.62
CA GLU A 741 5.90 -4.58 -14.94
C GLU A 741 7.12 -3.68 -15.18
N HIS A 742 8.03 -3.76 -14.22
CA HIS A 742 9.31 -3.06 -14.14
C HIS A 742 10.51 -4.01 -14.01
N HIS A 743 10.28 -5.29 -13.70
CA HIS A 743 11.31 -6.29 -13.57
C HIS A 743 11.87 -6.71 -14.94
N GLN A 744 13.19 -6.52 -15.14
CA GLN A 744 13.86 -6.75 -16.43
C GLN A 744 13.71 -8.19 -16.94
N ALA A 745 13.69 -9.19 -16.05
CA ALA A 745 13.47 -10.58 -16.46
C ALA A 745 12.12 -10.80 -17.18
N VAL A 746 11.05 -10.15 -16.73
CA VAL A 746 9.73 -10.24 -17.37
C VAL A 746 9.72 -9.48 -18.70
N MET A 747 10.41 -8.34 -18.76
CA MET A 747 10.57 -7.58 -20.01
C MET A 747 11.35 -8.37 -21.06
N ALA A 748 12.49 -8.96 -20.69
CA ALA A 748 13.30 -9.79 -21.58
C ALA A 748 12.53 -11.00 -22.10
N HIS A 749 11.67 -11.57 -21.25
CA HIS A 749 10.82 -12.71 -21.57
C HIS A 749 9.53 -12.35 -22.33
N ALA A 750 9.21 -11.07 -22.52
CA ALA A 750 7.99 -10.66 -23.20
C ALA A 750 8.00 -11.04 -24.68
N ASP A 751 6.81 -11.17 -25.28
CA ASP A 751 6.68 -11.24 -26.74
C ASP A 751 6.56 -9.84 -27.35
N TRP A 752 6.04 -8.88 -26.58
CA TRP A 752 5.85 -7.47 -26.96
C TRP A 752 6.03 -6.54 -25.76
N ILE A 753 6.61 -5.36 -25.96
CA ILE A 753 6.77 -4.31 -24.96
C ILE A 753 6.07 -3.03 -25.43
N ILE A 754 5.36 -2.39 -24.51
CA ILE A 754 4.84 -1.02 -24.63
C ILE A 754 5.51 -0.19 -23.53
N ASP A 755 6.40 0.72 -23.90
CA ASP A 755 7.13 1.58 -22.97
C ASP A 755 6.46 2.95 -22.85
N MET A 756 6.07 3.32 -21.64
CA MET A 756 5.41 4.59 -21.31
C MET A 756 6.42 5.61 -20.77
N GLY A 757 6.42 6.82 -21.33
CA GLY A 757 7.36 7.86 -20.93
C GLY A 757 7.16 9.18 -21.68
N PRO A 758 8.24 9.96 -21.92
CA PRO A 758 9.64 9.72 -21.54
C PRO A 758 9.94 9.90 -20.04
N GLY A 759 9.08 10.61 -19.30
CA GLY A 759 9.21 10.83 -17.87
C GLY A 759 7.95 10.45 -17.09
N ALA A 760 7.78 11.09 -15.93
CA ALA A 760 6.65 10.90 -15.04
C ALA A 760 5.80 12.19 -14.96
N GLY A 761 4.54 12.09 -14.52
CA GLY A 761 3.67 13.25 -14.42
C GLY A 761 3.40 13.85 -15.81
N HIS A 762 3.51 15.17 -15.95
CA HIS A 762 3.22 15.84 -17.23
C HIS A 762 4.31 15.61 -18.30
N ASP A 763 5.51 15.17 -17.91
CA ASP A 763 6.59 14.74 -18.80
C ASP A 763 6.36 13.32 -19.34
N GLY A 764 5.39 12.58 -18.79
CA GLY A 764 5.00 11.24 -19.20
C GLY A 764 3.75 11.21 -20.07
N GLY A 765 3.05 10.07 -20.03
CA GLY A 765 1.73 9.92 -20.66
C GLY A 765 1.76 9.72 -22.17
N ARG A 766 2.90 9.28 -22.72
CA ARG A 766 3.07 8.91 -24.13
C ARG A 766 3.66 7.51 -24.24
N VAL A 767 3.34 6.81 -25.33
CA VAL A 767 4.08 5.61 -25.73
C VAL A 767 5.37 6.07 -26.39
N VAL A 768 6.51 5.73 -25.79
CA VAL A 768 7.85 6.06 -26.31
C VAL A 768 8.46 4.94 -27.12
N PHE A 769 7.99 3.70 -26.92
CA PHE A 769 8.36 2.54 -27.72
C PHE A 769 7.25 1.49 -27.76
N GLU A 770 7.13 0.83 -28.90
CA GLU A 770 6.26 -0.34 -29.12
C GLU A 770 7.00 -1.34 -30.02
N GLY A 771 7.15 -2.58 -29.60
CA GLY A 771 7.88 -3.58 -30.38
C GLY A 771 8.31 -4.80 -29.57
N THR A 772 9.23 -5.60 -30.12
CA THR A 772 9.78 -6.75 -29.39
C THR A 772 10.89 -6.29 -28.41
N PRO A 773 11.20 -7.09 -27.36
CA PRO A 773 12.33 -6.80 -26.47
C PRO A 773 13.66 -6.63 -27.22
N ALA A 774 13.89 -7.39 -28.29
CA ALA A 774 15.10 -7.27 -29.10
C ALA A 774 15.18 -5.93 -29.85
N ASP A 775 14.05 -5.42 -30.34
CA ASP A 775 13.98 -4.12 -31.01
C ASP A 775 14.24 -2.96 -30.03
N LEU A 776 13.77 -3.10 -28.79
CA LEU A 776 13.99 -2.12 -27.71
C LEU A 776 15.49 -2.02 -27.37
N VAL A 777 16.15 -3.17 -27.18
CA VAL A 777 17.59 -3.25 -26.87
C VAL A 777 18.44 -2.73 -28.03
N ALA A 778 18.04 -2.97 -29.28
CA ALA A 778 18.75 -2.49 -30.45
C ALA A 778 18.70 -0.95 -30.61
N THR A 779 17.77 -0.27 -29.93
CA THR A 779 17.50 1.16 -30.10
C THR A 779 17.51 1.90 -28.75
N PRO A 780 18.69 2.08 -28.11
CA PRO A 780 18.79 2.63 -26.76
C PRO A 780 18.47 4.14 -26.74
N THR A 781 17.18 4.47 -26.66
CA THR A 781 16.67 5.85 -26.70
C THR A 781 15.79 6.19 -25.50
N THR A 782 15.42 5.19 -24.70
CA THR A 782 14.62 5.33 -23.48
C THR A 782 15.37 4.79 -22.28
N LEU A 783 15.04 5.24 -21.06
CA LEU A 783 15.63 4.71 -19.83
C LEU A 783 15.43 3.17 -19.75
N THR A 784 14.24 2.70 -20.09
CA THR A 784 13.92 1.27 -20.15
C THR A 784 14.87 0.51 -21.06
N SER A 785 15.15 1.03 -22.27
CA SER A 785 16.08 0.39 -23.21
C SER A 785 17.52 0.34 -22.70
N GLU A 786 18.01 1.39 -22.03
CA GLU A 786 19.37 1.42 -21.45
C GLU A 786 19.54 0.37 -20.35
N HIS A 787 18.57 0.28 -19.43
CA HIS A 787 18.60 -0.69 -18.35
C HIS A 787 18.37 -2.12 -18.84
N LEU A 788 17.48 -2.34 -19.82
CA LEU A 788 17.26 -3.68 -20.37
C LEU A 788 18.49 -4.17 -21.16
N ALA A 789 19.14 -3.29 -21.93
CA ALA A 789 20.37 -3.62 -22.65
C ALA A 789 21.50 -4.01 -21.69
N ALA A 790 21.68 -3.24 -20.60
CA ALA A 790 22.66 -3.56 -19.56
C ALA A 790 22.37 -4.91 -18.89
N TYR A 791 21.09 -5.21 -18.60
CA TYR A 791 20.67 -6.46 -17.97
C TYR A 791 20.97 -7.69 -18.82
N VAL A 792 20.70 -7.63 -20.12
CA VAL A 792 20.95 -8.76 -21.05
C VAL A 792 22.39 -8.78 -21.60
N GLY A 793 23.24 -7.82 -21.20
CA GLY A 793 24.64 -7.72 -21.60
C GLY A 793 24.86 -7.35 -23.07
N ALA A 794 23.97 -6.53 -23.65
CA ALA A 794 24.00 -6.11 -25.07
C ALA A 794 24.84 -4.85 -25.35
#